data_AF-A0A9X8DTH2-F1
#
_entry.id   AF-A0A9X8DTH2-F1
#
_cell.length_a   1.000
_cell.length_b   1.000
_cell.length_c   1.000
_cell.angle_alpha   90.00
_cell.angle_beta   90.00
_cell.angle_gamma   90.00
#
_symmetry.space_group_name_H-M   'P 1'
#
loop_
_entity.id
_entity.type
_entity.pdbx_description
1 polymer ?
#
loop_
_entity_poly.entity_id
_entity_poly.type
_entity_poly.pdbx_seq_one_letter_code
_entity_poly.pdbx_strand_id
1 'polypeptide(L)'
;MLSSFLAVHMNFLNAVIGIQFTACLRSMLFEKALKLSAKSRKAKTAGDIANLFSVDVLNVMALSTNLNMAWIVPIEVGVTLYLIQRQVGWAIWIGFLALFVILLITGGVGAFAGKAQRLIFSSKDDRMKVINELFGAIQIVKFNAWEDKLAQKVADLRAKELDALWFLMKTILVLITSMNTAPVLITVVVFATYSIWMGQLLTVSIVFTTLALFTNLQVAFIAMPMILVSTIQALVSVRRIDDVLAMEEIHLDNTLHPRFPMDCDLAIQISNGSFGWEKESPLFKNLQWSVRRGEFVVVHGAVGSGKSSLCSILLGEMDKYDGAVVVAGRVAYFGQQSWIQNASIRHNIVFGRPYDRVRYRHVLDACGLLNDVAGFPAKDRTEIGLKGVNLSGGQKARVSLARACYADADVYILDAPLAAVDAIVANEIFTKCFQTLLKHKTIVLVTHNPDIVASTAIDRSFLLQDGHLIDTTPKNHVRNRVADELSSSVAPLRGRPGICTDDDNLDVVVVRRPHNLLVTPSAQSPYVFEHADPLSVFTPAGADEAPHGHEEGGALTVDEERAVGRVSKAVVWSYIQAIGGWPSVVIMLLATAATEAIRLNADVWLTGWTNQSNSAAALRTADAEKADSNYNMTVYSALVLATCAATVVQFG
;
A
#
# COMPACT_ATOMS: atom_id res chain seq x y z
N MET A 1 23.72 7.13 31.55
CA MET A 1 22.77 8.25 31.31
C MET A 1 23.08 9.00 30.02
N LEU A 2 24.28 9.56 29.80
CA LEU A 2 24.61 10.27 28.55
C LEU A 2 24.48 9.39 27.29
N SER A 3 25.02 8.17 27.32
CA SER A 3 24.88 7.20 26.21
C SER A 3 23.41 6.91 25.87
N SER A 4 22.57 6.69 26.88
CA SER A 4 21.14 6.47 26.69
C SER A 4 20.44 7.69 26.08
N PHE A 5 20.78 8.90 26.51
CA PHE A 5 20.23 10.14 25.93
C PHE A 5 20.63 10.31 24.47
N LEU A 6 21.92 10.13 24.14
CA LEU A 6 22.43 10.25 22.77
C LEU A 6 21.83 9.19 21.85
N ALA A 7 21.73 7.94 22.30
CA ALA A 7 21.14 6.86 21.52
C ALA A 7 19.65 7.11 21.21
N VAL A 8 18.88 7.58 22.20
CA VAL A 8 17.47 7.92 22.00
C VAL A 8 17.34 9.11 21.04
N HIS A 9 18.17 10.15 21.20
CA HIS A 9 18.14 11.31 20.32
C HIS A 9 18.52 10.97 18.87
N MET A 10 19.56 10.15 18.67
CA MET A 10 19.96 9.65 17.35
C MET A 10 18.83 8.82 16.70
N ASN A 11 18.23 7.90 17.45
CA ASN A 11 17.12 7.08 16.95
C ASN A 11 15.91 7.93 16.58
N PHE A 12 15.60 8.96 17.37
CA PHE A 12 14.54 9.91 17.06
C PHE A 12 14.83 10.67 15.76
N LEU A 13 16.03 11.22 15.59
CA LEU A 13 16.39 11.95 14.36
C LEU A 13 16.36 11.04 13.12
N ASN A 14 16.90 9.82 13.21
CA ASN A 14 16.85 8.85 12.11
C ASN A 14 15.40 8.48 11.76
N ALA A 15 14.53 8.31 12.77
CA ALA A 15 13.12 8.02 12.53
C ALA A 15 12.39 9.20 11.85
N VAL A 16 12.66 10.43 12.26
CA VAL A 16 12.08 11.63 11.62
C VAL A 16 12.50 11.72 10.14
N ILE A 17 13.79 11.56 9.85
CA ILE A 17 14.31 11.55 8.47
C ILE A 17 13.66 10.42 7.66
N GLY A 18 13.56 9.22 8.25
CA GLY A 18 12.92 8.06 7.62
C GLY A 18 11.47 8.31 7.25
N ILE A 19 10.69 8.91 8.15
CA ILE A 19 9.27 9.24 7.92
C ILE A 19 9.13 10.31 6.83
N GLN A 20 9.93 11.38 6.88
CA GLN A 20 9.89 12.46 5.88
C GLN A 20 10.23 11.94 4.48
N PHE A 21 11.29 11.14 4.36
CA PHE A 21 11.70 10.54 3.10
C PHE A 21 10.62 9.60 2.54
N THR A 22 10.03 8.78 3.41
CA THR A 22 8.94 7.85 3.08
C THR A 22 7.69 8.59 2.58
N ALA A 23 7.32 9.69 3.23
CA ALA A 23 6.17 10.51 2.81
C ALA A 23 6.38 11.11 1.41
N CYS A 24 7.58 11.63 1.14
CA CYS A 24 7.96 12.14 -0.18
C CYS A 24 7.89 11.04 -1.25
N LEU A 25 8.49 9.87 -0.98
CA LEU A 25 8.53 8.74 -1.90
C LEU A 25 7.13 8.22 -2.24
N ARG A 26 6.24 8.13 -1.24
CA ARG A 26 4.83 7.77 -1.44
C ARG A 26 4.11 8.77 -2.34
N SER A 27 4.34 10.07 -2.13
CA SER A 27 3.74 11.12 -2.95
C SER A 27 4.21 11.02 -4.40
N MET A 28 5.52 10.85 -4.61
CA MET A 28 6.10 10.70 -5.96
C MET A 28 5.58 9.44 -6.66
N LEU A 29 5.52 8.31 -5.97
CA LEU A 29 4.96 7.06 -6.51
C LEU A 29 3.47 7.21 -6.84
N PHE A 30 2.71 7.93 -6.02
CA PHE A 30 1.28 8.13 -6.26
C PHE A 30 1.06 9.00 -7.49
N GLU A 31 1.80 10.10 -7.60
CA GLU A 31 1.75 10.99 -8.77
C GLU A 31 2.18 10.25 -10.03
N LYS A 32 3.25 9.44 -9.97
CA LYS A 32 3.69 8.61 -11.09
C LYS A 32 2.60 7.62 -11.50
N ALA A 33 1.99 6.92 -10.55
CA ALA A 33 0.96 5.91 -10.82
C ALA A 33 -0.25 6.50 -11.58
N LEU A 34 -0.59 7.77 -11.34
CA LEU A 34 -1.65 8.48 -12.07
C LEU A 34 -1.26 8.86 -13.50
N LYS A 35 0.04 8.97 -13.80
CA LYS A 35 0.58 9.40 -15.12
C LYS A 35 1.10 8.25 -15.98
N LEU A 36 1.16 7.03 -15.48
CA LEU A 36 1.66 5.88 -16.24
C LEU A 36 0.85 5.64 -17.52
N SER A 37 1.56 5.41 -18.63
CA SER A 37 0.95 5.06 -19.92
C SER A 37 0.19 3.73 -19.87
N ALA A 38 -0.74 3.50 -20.80
CA ALA A 38 -1.49 2.25 -20.89
C ALA A 38 -0.57 1.02 -21.01
N LYS A 39 0.54 1.16 -21.77
CA LYS A 39 1.58 0.14 -21.90
C LYS A 39 2.28 -0.14 -20.58
N SER A 40 2.71 0.90 -19.85
CA SER A 40 3.34 0.77 -18.54
C SER A 40 2.39 0.13 -17.52
N ARG A 41 1.10 0.49 -17.54
CA ARG A 41 0.05 -0.12 -16.69
C ARG A 41 -0.23 -1.60 -17.00
N LYS A 42 0.02 -2.05 -18.24
CA LYS A 42 -0.06 -3.48 -18.61
C LYS A 42 1.18 -4.24 -18.11
N ALA A 43 2.35 -3.60 -18.11
CA ALA A 43 3.60 -4.20 -17.63
C ALA A 43 3.70 -4.26 -16.10
N LYS A 44 3.16 -3.27 -15.39
CA LYS A 44 3.08 -3.23 -13.92
C LYS A 44 1.63 -3.15 -13.47
N THR A 45 1.19 -4.20 -12.80
CA THR A 45 -0.18 -4.29 -12.30
C THR A 45 -0.41 -3.35 -11.11
N ALA A 46 -1.67 -3.06 -10.82
CA ALA A 46 -2.03 -2.32 -9.61
C ALA A 46 -1.55 -3.01 -8.32
N GLY A 47 -1.47 -4.35 -8.33
CA GLY A 47 -0.91 -5.13 -7.22
C GLY A 47 0.59 -4.89 -7.03
N ASP A 48 1.35 -4.77 -8.12
CA ASP A 48 2.78 -4.46 -8.07
C ASP A 48 3.02 -3.07 -7.49
N ILE A 49 2.24 -2.08 -7.92
CA ILE A 49 2.31 -0.71 -7.38
C ILE A 49 1.93 -0.71 -5.90
N ALA A 50 0.86 -1.40 -5.50
CA ALA A 50 0.47 -1.51 -4.09
C ALA A 50 1.56 -2.16 -3.23
N ASN A 51 2.28 -3.15 -3.76
CA ASN A 51 3.42 -3.76 -3.08
C ASN A 51 4.60 -2.79 -2.91
N LEU A 52 4.84 -1.91 -3.89
CA LEU A 52 5.84 -0.84 -3.73
C LEU A 52 5.48 0.07 -2.55
N PHE A 53 4.20 0.42 -2.40
CA PHE A 53 3.71 1.26 -1.31
C PHE A 53 3.77 0.60 0.08
N SER A 54 3.45 -0.70 0.16
CA SER A 54 3.30 -1.41 1.42
C SER A 54 4.59 -2.05 1.92
N VAL A 55 5.45 -2.55 1.03
CA VAL A 55 6.67 -3.27 1.39
C VAL A 55 7.91 -2.46 1.06
N ASP A 56 8.06 -2.00 -0.19
CA ASP A 56 9.33 -1.42 -0.64
C ASP A 56 9.62 -0.08 0.00
N VAL A 57 8.61 0.78 0.13
CA VAL A 57 8.72 2.03 0.89
C VAL A 57 9.13 1.78 2.34
N LEU A 58 8.63 0.71 2.99
CA LEU A 58 9.03 0.38 4.37
C LEU A 58 10.46 -0.14 4.45
N ASN A 59 10.91 -0.94 3.48
CA ASN A 59 12.31 -1.38 3.41
C ASN A 59 13.26 -0.19 3.25
N VAL A 60 12.87 0.81 2.46
CA VAL A 60 13.64 2.05 2.30
C VAL A 60 13.60 2.89 3.59
N MET A 61 12.48 2.92 4.31
CA MET A 61 12.43 3.53 5.65
C MET A 61 13.40 2.86 6.61
N ALA A 62 13.49 1.53 6.60
CA ALA A 62 14.43 0.77 7.45
C ALA A 62 15.89 1.13 7.16
N LEU A 63 16.23 1.49 5.91
CA LEU A 63 17.57 1.98 5.56
C LEU A 63 17.93 3.24 6.34
N SER A 64 17.02 4.20 6.52
CA SER A 64 17.32 5.44 7.27
C SER A 64 17.75 5.15 8.72
N THR A 65 17.18 4.11 9.33
CA THR A 65 17.53 3.67 10.68
C THR A 65 18.82 2.83 10.70
N ASN A 66 19.00 1.96 9.70
CA ASN A 66 20.07 0.96 9.69
C ASN A 66 21.37 1.43 9.01
N LEU A 67 21.32 2.47 8.18
CA LEU A 67 22.47 2.97 7.40
C LEU A 67 23.64 3.35 8.31
N ASN A 68 23.34 4.01 9.43
CA ASN A 68 24.36 4.39 10.39
C ASN A 68 24.98 3.18 11.11
N MET A 69 24.18 2.14 11.35
CA MET A 69 24.68 0.93 12.00
C MET A 69 25.66 0.16 11.11
N ALA A 70 25.57 0.29 9.78
CA ALA A 70 26.46 -0.41 8.85
C ALA A 70 27.94 -0.05 9.02
N TRP A 71 28.25 1.18 9.44
CA TRP A 71 29.63 1.61 9.70
C TRP A 71 29.97 1.68 11.19
N ILE A 72 28.99 1.91 12.07
CA ILE A 72 29.19 1.92 13.53
C ILE A 72 29.57 0.53 14.04
N VAL A 73 28.87 -0.53 13.61
CA VAL A 73 29.08 -1.89 14.11
C VAL A 73 30.50 -2.43 13.84
N PRO A 74 31.10 -2.28 12.65
CA PRO A 74 32.50 -2.66 12.42
C PRO A 74 33.50 -1.93 13.33
N ILE A 75 33.27 -0.64 13.60
CA ILE A 75 34.13 0.14 14.49
C ILE A 75 33.98 -0.36 15.93
N GLU A 76 32.75 -0.62 16.38
CA GLU A 76 32.47 -1.19 17.70
C GLU A 76 33.15 -2.55 17.89
N VAL A 77 33.07 -3.44 16.90
CA VAL A 77 33.77 -4.73 16.90
C VAL A 77 35.29 -4.50 17.02
N GLY A 78 35.87 -3.59 16.24
CA GLY A 78 37.31 -3.30 16.30
C GLY A 78 37.76 -2.77 17.67
N VAL A 79 37.02 -1.83 18.24
CA VAL A 79 37.31 -1.24 19.56
C VAL A 79 37.14 -2.26 20.68
N THR A 80 36.07 -3.05 20.67
CA THR A 80 35.85 -4.09 21.69
C THR A 80 36.91 -5.18 21.62
N LEU A 81 37.32 -5.61 20.43
CA LEU A 81 38.42 -6.57 20.25
C LEU A 81 39.74 -6.02 20.83
N TYR A 82 40.04 -4.74 20.58
CA TYR A 82 41.21 -4.07 21.13
C TYR A 82 41.20 -4.01 22.67
N LEU A 83 40.04 -3.70 23.27
CA LEU A 83 39.88 -3.66 24.73
C LEU A 83 40.04 -5.05 25.36
N ILE A 84 39.47 -6.09 24.76
CA ILE A 84 39.64 -7.47 25.24
C ILE A 84 41.11 -7.90 25.11
N GLN A 85 41.80 -7.52 24.03
CA GLN A 85 43.21 -7.85 23.81
C GLN A 85 44.09 -7.21 24.90
N ARG A 86 43.77 -5.98 25.33
CA ARG A 86 44.45 -5.35 26.47
C ARG A 86 44.20 -6.07 27.80
N GLN A 87 43.02 -6.64 27.99
CA GLN A 87 42.62 -7.26 29.26
C GLN A 87 43.15 -8.69 29.43
N VAL A 88 43.13 -9.51 28.36
CA VAL A 88 43.39 -10.96 28.41
C VAL A 88 44.56 -11.38 27.49
N GLY A 89 45.24 -10.42 26.87
CA GLY A 89 46.39 -10.69 26.00
C GLY A 89 46.04 -11.56 24.79
N TRP A 90 46.89 -12.55 24.50
CA TRP A 90 46.75 -13.43 23.32
C TRP A 90 45.61 -14.45 23.45
N ALA A 91 45.02 -14.64 24.63
CA ALA A 91 43.90 -15.57 24.83
C ALA A 91 42.65 -15.15 24.02
N ILE A 92 42.58 -13.89 23.59
CA ILE A 92 41.50 -13.40 22.72
C ILE A 92 41.40 -14.16 21.40
N TRP A 93 42.52 -14.60 20.81
CA TRP A 93 42.49 -15.29 19.51
C TRP A 93 41.81 -16.66 19.60
N ILE A 94 41.97 -17.34 20.73
CA ILE A 94 41.29 -18.61 21.02
C ILE A 94 39.79 -18.33 21.27
N GLY A 95 39.47 -17.27 22.01
CA GLY A 95 38.09 -16.81 22.19
C GLY A 95 37.40 -16.41 20.87
N PHE A 96 38.12 -15.76 19.97
CA PHE A 96 37.64 -15.36 18.65
C PHE A 96 37.39 -16.58 17.75
N LEU A 97 38.29 -17.57 17.79
CA LEU A 97 38.08 -18.84 17.08
C LEU A 97 36.85 -19.58 17.62
N ALA A 98 36.70 -19.66 18.93
CA ALA A 98 35.52 -20.25 19.56
C ALA A 98 34.24 -19.50 19.18
N LEU A 99 34.27 -18.16 19.20
CA LEU A 99 33.16 -17.31 18.77
C LEU A 99 32.81 -17.55 17.29
N PHE A 100 33.81 -17.66 16.40
CA PHE A 100 33.59 -17.93 14.99
C PHE A 100 32.95 -19.31 14.76
N VAL A 101 33.40 -20.35 15.45
CA VAL A 101 32.80 -21.70 15.38
C VAL A 101 31.36 -21.68 15.87
N ILE A 102 31.10 -21.01 16.99
CA ILE A 102 29.74 -20.86 17.53
C ILE A 102 28.84 -20.10 16.56
N LEU A 103 29.34 -19.03 15.95
CA LEU A 103 28.61 -18.27 14.93
C LEU A 103 28.25 -19.14 13.72
N LEU A 104 29.14 -20.04 13.27
CA LEU A 104 28.85 -20.98 12.19
C LEU A 104 27.75 -21.98 12.58
N ILE A 105 27.79 -22.50 13.80
CA ILE A 105 26.76 -23.41 14.32
C ILE A 105 25.41 -22.68 14.39
N THR A 106 25.35 -21.53 15.05
CA THR A 106 24.12 -20.73 15.19
C THR A 106 23.60 -20.27 13.83
N GLY A 107 24.49 -19.93 12.88
CA GLY A 107 24.13 -19.60 11.50
C GLY A 107 23.54 -20.80 10.74
N GLY A 108 24.10 -22.00 10.91
CA GLY A 108 23.56 -23.23 10.34
C GLY A 108 22.18 -23.59 10.88
N VAL A 109 21.98 -23.48 12.20
CA VAL A 109 20.65 -23.64 12.83
C VAL A 109 19.68 -22.57 12.33
N GLY A 110 20.14 -21.33 12.20
CA GLY A 110 19.34 -20.22 11.64
C GLY A 110 18.91 -20.47 10.19
N ALA A 111 19.78 -21.04 9.35
CA ALA A 111 19.42 -21.43 7.98
C ALA A 111 18.34 -22.52 7.95
N PHE A 112 18.39 -23.47 8.88
CA PHE A 112 17.34 -24.47 9.04
C PHE A 112 16.03 -23.85 9.53
N ALA A 113 16.10 -22.90 10.48
CA ALA A 113 14.95 -22.10 10.93
C ALA A 113 14.30 -21.35 9.76
N GLY A 114 15.11 -20.79 8.85
CA GLY A 114 14.62 -20.14 7.63
C GLY A 114 13.88 -21.11 6.70
N LYS A 115 14.32 -22.37 6.57
CA LYS A 115 13.57 -23.40 5.81
C LYS A 115 12.24 -23.76 6.48
N ALA A 116 12.24 -23.93 7.81
CA ALA A 116 11.02 -24.16 8.58
C ALA A 116 10.04 -22.99 8.44
N GLN A 117 10.54 -21.75 8.45
CA GLN A 117 9.75 -20.53 8.27
C GLN A 117 9.14 -20.43 6.86
N ARG A 118 9.83 -20.90 5.82
CA ARG A 118 9.24 -20.97 4.46
C ARG A 118 8.13 -22.01 4.38
N LEU A 119 8.29 -23.17 5.03
CA LEU A 119 7.26 -24.22 5.05
C LEU A 119 5.97 -23.71 5.68
N ILE A 120 6.04 -23.02 6.83
CA ILE A 120 4.85 -22.42 7.47
C ILE A 120 4.21 -21.36 6.58
N PHE A 121 4.99 -20.52 5.89
CA PHE A 121 4.42 -19.51 4.98
C PHE A 121 3.70 -20.16 3.79
N SER A 122 4.28 -21.19 3.18
CA SER A 122 3.60 -21.95 2.10
C SER A 122 2.29 -22.56 2.59
N SER A 123 2.29 -23.24 3.74
CA SER A 123 1.06 -23.84 4.29
C SER A 123 0.01 -22.80 4.71
N LYS A 124 0.45 -21.64 5.20
CA LYS A 124 -0.42 -20.51 5.53
C LYS A 124 -1.05 -19.89 4.28
N ASP A 125 -0.28 -19.73 3.21
CA ASP A 125 -0.76 -19.18 1.94
C ASP A 125 -1.78 -20.13 1.28
N ASP A 126 -1.52 -21.45 1.30
CA ASP A 126 -2.48 -22.46 0.81
C ASP A 126 -3.83 -22.36 1.54
N ARG A 127 -3.80 -22.22 2.88
CA ARG A 127 -5.02 -22.01 3.68
C ARG A 127 -5.70 -20.68 3.35
N MET A 128 -4.93 -19.59 3.29
CA MET A 128 -5.48 -18.26 3.04
C MET A 128 -6.11 -18.15 1.65
N LYS A 129 -5.54 -18.82 0.64
CA LYS A 129 -6.11 -18.92 -0.70
C LYS A 129 -7.51 -19.53 -0.68
N VAL A 130 -7.69 -20.68 -0.02
CA VAL A 130 -9.00 -21.33 0.11
C VAL A 130 -9.98 -20.46 0.88
N ILE A 131 -9.54 -19.74 1.92
CA ILE A 131 -10.37 -18.80 2.67
C ILE A 131 -10.84 -17.64 1.78
N ASN A 132 -9.96 -17.06 0.97
CA ASN A 132 -10.31 -15.97 0.06
C ASN A 132 -11.28 -16.44 -1.04
N GLU A 133 -11.09 -17.64 -1.60
CA GLU A 133 -12.03 -18.25 -2.54
C GLU A 133 -13.40 -18.50 -1.90
N LEU A 134 -13.42 -19.01 -0.66
CA LEU A 134 -14.64 -19.25 0.13
C LEU A 134 -15.44 -17.96 0.35
N PHE A 135 -14.80 -16.89 0.83
CA PHE A 135 -15.48 -15.61 1.07
C PHE A 135 -15.89 -14.92 -0.23
N GLY A 136 -15.07 -15.02 -1.28
CA GLY A 136 -15.40 -14.48 -2.61
C GLY A 136 -16.63 -15.14 -3.24
N ALA A 137 -16.86 -16.43 -2.96
CA ALA A 137 -17.99 -17.19 -3.47
C ALA A 137 -19.03 -17.54 -2.39
N ILE A 138 -19.10 -16.77 -1.29
CA ILE A 138 -19.89 -17.13 -0.11
C ILE A 138 -21.37 -17.35 -0.43
N GLN A 139 -21.94 -16.59 -1.36
CA GLN A 139 -23.33 -16.74 -1.81
C GLN A 139 -23.56 -18.11 -2.46
N ILE A 140 -22.64 -18.57 -3.32
CA ILE A 140 -22.72 -19.87 -4.00
C ILE A 140 -22.56 -20.99 -2.98
N VAL A 141 -21.66 -20.83 -2.02
CA VAL A 141 -21.42 -21.81 -0.96
C VAL A 141 -22.64 -21.98 -0.08
N LYS A 142 -23.29 -20.87 0.32
CA LYS A 142 -24.54 -20.86 1.09
C LYS A 142 -25.70 -21.44 0.29
N PHE A 143 -25.81 -21.10 -0.99
CA PHE A 143 -26.87 -21.63 -1.87
C PHE A 143 -26.79 -23.16 -2.01
N ASN A 144 -25.58 -23.73 -2.04
CA ASN A 144 -25.36 -25.17 -2.22
C ASN A 144 -25.15 -25.96 -0.91
N ALA A 145 -25.24 -25.32 0.26
CA ALA A 145 -24.98 -25.92 1.57
C ALA A 145 -23.61 -26.65 1.66
N TRP A 146 -22.55 -26.03 1.13
CA TRP A 146 -21.19 -26.61 1.11
C TRP A 146 -20.34 -26.22 2.33
N GLU A 147 -20.92 -25.62 3.37
CA GLU A 147 -20.16 -25.08 4.51
C GLU A 147 -19.33 -26.15 5.21
N ASP A 148 -19.91 -27.30 5.53
CA ASP A 148 -19.21 -28.35 6.29
C ASP A 148 -18.04 -28.94 5.50
N LYS A 149 -18.22 -29.17 4.19
CA LYS A 149 -17.17 -29.70 3.31
C LYS A 149 -15.99 -28.72 3.20
N LEU A 150 -16.29 -27.43 3.07
CA LEU A 150 -15.24 -26.41 2.98
C LEU A 150 -14.59 -26.15 4.34
N ALA A 151 -15.35 -26.21 5.44
CA ALA A 151 -14.82 -26.13 6.80
C ALA A 151 -13.84 -27.27 7.10
N GLN A 152 -14.18 -28.51 6.71
CA GLN A 152 -13.26 -29.65 6.82
C GLN A 152 -11.99 -29.45 6.00
N LYS A 153 -12.11 -29.00 4.74
CA LYS A 153 -10.93 -28.67 3.91
C LYS A 153 -10.02 -27.62 4.56
N VAL A 154 -10.59 -26.61 5.20
CA VAL A 154 -9.82 -25.60 5.95
C VAL A 154 -9.17 -26.21 7.21
N ALA A 155 -9.85 -27.12 7.91
CA ALA A 155 -9.30 -27.82 9.07
C ALA A 155 -8.12 -28.73 8.70
N ASP A 156 -8.18 -29.44 7.57
CA ASP A 156 -7.08 -30.27 7.07
C ASP A 156 -5.84 -29.44 6.73
N LEU A 157 -6.04 -28.28 6.10
CA LEU A 157 -4.96 -27.34 5.83
C LEU A 157 -4.39 -26.75 7.13
N ARG A 158 -5.26 -26.49 8.12
CA ARG A 158 -4.84 -26.03 9.45
C ARG A 158 -4.00 -27.07 10.19
N ALA A 159 -4.32 -28.36 10.09
CA ALA A 159 -3.53 -29.43 10.70
C ALA A 159 -2.10 -29.46 10.11
N LYS A 160 -1.97 -29.37 8.78
CA LYS A 160 -0.65 -29.26 8.12
C LYS A 160 0.12 -28.00 8.54
N GLU A 161 -0.58 -26.87 8.68
CA GLU A 161 0.00 -25.62 9.18
C GLU A 161 0.51 -25.77 10.63
N LEU A 162 -0.22 -26.49 11.48
CA LEU A 162 0.18 -26.76 12.87
C LEU A 162 1.40 -27.68 12.95
N ASP A 163 1.51 -28.69 12.09
CA ASP A 163 2.71 -29.56 12.02
C ASP A 163 3.95 -28.77 11.59
N ALA A 164 3.81 -27.90 10.57
CA ALA A 164 4.87 -26.99 10.14
C ALA A 164 5.25 -26.00 11.25
N LEU A 165 4.26 -25.50 12.01
CA LEU A 165 4.48 -24.61 13.16
C LEU A 165 5.25 -25.33 14.27
N TRP A 166 4.90 -26.57 14.59
CA TRP A 166 5.62 -27.38 15.57
C TRP A 166 7.08 -27.60 15.18
N PHE A 167 7.32 -27.89 13.90
CA PHE A 167 8.68 -28.01 13.37
C PHE A 167 9.47 -26.70 13.49
N LEU A 168 8.84 -25.55 13.22
CA LEU A 168 9.43 -24.23 13.43
C LEU A 168 9.72 -23.98 14.92
N MET A 169 8.79 -24.26 15.82
CA MET A 169 8.97 -24.04 17.27
C MET A 169 10.13 -24.87 17.81
N LYS A 170 10.26 -26.14 17.41
CA LYS A 170 11.41 -26.99 17.77
C LYS A 170 12.73 -26.40 17.27
N THR A 171 12.72 -25.82 16.07
CA THR A 171 13.92 -25.19 15.51
C THR A 171 14.28 -23.89 16.24
N ILE A 172 13.28 -23.09 16.59
CA ILE A 172 13.47 -21.87 17.39
C ILE A 172 14.01 -22.20 18.79
N LEU A 173 13.50 -23.26 19.43
CA LEU A 173 14.01 -23.74 20.71
C LEU A 173 15.52 -24.05 20.65
N VAL A 174 15.96 -24.78 19.62
CA VAL A 174 17.38 -25.08 19.40
C VAL A 174 18.19 -23.80 19.17
N LEU A 175 17.65 -22.85 18.41
CA LEU A 175 18.31 -21.57 18.13
C LEU A 175 18.47 -20.72 19.41
N ILE A 176 17.41 -20.54 20.19
CA ILE A 176 17.43 -19.77 21.45
C ILE A 176 18.41 -20.40 22.44
N THR A 177 18.38 -21.72 22.58
CA THR A 177 19.31 -22.45 23.47
C THR A 177 20.75 -22.23 23.00
N SER A 178 21.03 -22.41 21.71
CA SER A 178 22.37 -22.17 21.12
C SER A 178 22.87 -20.75 21.39
N MET A 179 22.02 -19.73 21.23
CA MET A 179 22.38 -18.33 21.45
C MET A 179 22.66 -18.00 22.92
N ASN A 180 21.96 -18.64 23.87
CA ASN A 180 22.19 -18.43 25.30
C ASN A 180 23.44 -19.17 25.81
N THR A 181 23.77 -20.34 25.25
CA THR A 181 24.97 -21.11 25.62
C THR A 181 26.26 -20.50 25.07
N ALA A 182 26.19 -19.85 23.90
CA ALA A 182 27.31 -19.25 23.19
C ALA A 182 28.26 -18.37 24.05
N PRO A 183 27.79 -17.31 24.73
CA PRO A 183 28.67 -16.42 25.49
C PRO A 183 29.39 -17.15 26.62
N VAL A 184 28.75 -18.17 27.21
CA VAL A 184 29.34 -18.87 28.33
C VAL A 184 30.37 -19.90 27.91
N LEU A 185 30.19 -20.56 26.76
CA LEU A 185 31.25 -21.38 26.17
C LEU A 185 32.49 -20.54 25.85
N ILE A 186 32.30 -19.33 25.32
CA ILE A 186 33.41 -18.43 25.00
C ILE A 186 34.15 -18.00 26.27
N THR A 187 33.43 -17.62 27.33
CA THR A 187 34.06 -17.19 28.58
C THR A 187 34.82 -18.34 29.25
N VAL A 188 34.27 -19.55 29.23
CA VAL A 188 34.94 -20.76 29.73
C VAL A 188 36.24 -21.01 28.97
N VAL A 189 36.22 -20.96 27.64
CA VAL A 189 37.41 -21.18 26.80
C VAL A 189 38.48 -20.12 27.05
N VAL A 190 38.08 -18.84 27.14
CA VAL A 190 39.01 -17.73 27.34
C VAL A 190 39.61 -17.74 28.74
N PHE A 191 38.81 -17.96 29.78
CA PHE A 191 39.32 -18.02 31.16
C PHE A 191 40.14 -19.28 31.44
N ALA A 192 39.78 -20.43 30.85
CA ALA A 192 40.60 -21.64 30.92
C ALA A 192 41.97 -21.40 30.28
N THR A 193 42.00 -20.74 29.11
CA THR A 193 43.25 -20.37 28.44
C THR A 193 44.09 -19.41 29.30
N TYR A 194 43.46 -18.39 29.89
CA TYR A 194 44.14 -17.38 30.68
C TYR A 194 44.68 -17.91 32.03
N SER A 195 43.91 -18.74 32.73
CA SER A 195 44.33 -19.31 34.03
C SER A 195 45.23 -20.52 33.87
N ILE A 196 44.80 -21.53 33.09
CA ILE A 196 45.47 -22.84 33.05
C ILE A 196 46.69 -22.79 32.13
N TRP A 197 46.57 -22.16 30.95
CA TRP A 197 47.64 -22.16 29.95
C TRP A 197 48.64 -21.01 30.13
N MET A 198 48.16 -19.81 30.44
CA MET A 198 49.03 -18.65 30.69
C MET A 198 49.50 -18.54 32.16
N GLY A 199 48.89 -19.26 33.09
CA GLY A 199 49.27 -19.24 34.52
C GLY A 199 49.02 -17.90 35.20
N GLN A 200 48.10 -17.08 34.67
CA GLN A 200 47.79 -15.75 35.19
C GLN A 200 46.61 -15.78 36.16
N LEU A 201 46.63 -14.89 37.16
CA LEU A 201 45.58 -14.80 38.17
C LEU A 201 44.31 -14.14 37.59
N LEU A 202 43.17 -14.83 37.73
CA LEU A 202 41.84 -14.33 37.38
C LEU A 202 41.33 -13.38 38.47
N THR A 203 41.56 -12.08 38.32
CA THR A 203 40.95 -11.10 39.23
C THR A 203 39.48 -10.89 38.90
N VAL A 204 38.69 -10.53 39.93
CA VAL A 204 37.28 -10.14 39.82
C VAL A 204 37.07 -9.14 38.67
N SER A 205 37.95 -8.14 38.58
CA SER A 205 37.88 -7.09 37.56
C SER A 205 38.07 -7.65 36.14
N ILE A 206 39.05 -8.52 35.90
CA ILE A 206 39.28 -9.14 34.58
C ILE A 206 38.06 -9.96 34.16
N VAL A 207 37.50 -10.76 35.06
CA VAL A 207 36.38 -11.65 34.75
C VAL A 207 35.13 -10.86 34.34
N PHE A 208 34.68 -9.91 35.16
CA PHE A 208 33.45 -9.16 34.87
C PHE A 208 33.60 -8.19 33.70
N THR A 209 34.76 -7.54 33.53
CA THR A 209 35.01 -6.65 32.38
C THR A 209 35.07 -7.43 31.07
N THR A 210 35.74 -8.58 31.06
CA THR A 210 35.85 -9.45 29.86
C THR A 210 34.49 -10.03 29.49
N LEU A 211 33.70 -10.48 30.48
CA LEU A 211 32.33 -10.97 30.26
C LEU A 211 31.45 -9.89 29.60
N ALA A 212 31.47 -8.66 30.14
CA ALA A 212 30.70 -7.54 29.60
C ALA A 212 31.14 -7.17 28.16
N LEU A 213 32.45 -7.15 27.89
CA LEU A 213 32.98 -6.87 26.55
C LEU A 213 32.59 -7.96 25.54
N PHE A 214 32.57 -9.25 25.94
CA PHE A 214 32.10 -10.34 25.09
C PHE A 214 30.60 -10.24 24.80
N THR A 215 29.77 -9.86 25.79
CA THR A 215 28.34 -9.64 25.55
C THR A 215 28.11 -8.54 24.51
N ASN A 216 28.84 -7.42 24.59
CA ASN A 216 28.77 -6.35 23.59
C ASN A 216 29.20 -6.84 22.20
N LEU A 217 30.31 -7.58 22.13
CA LEU A 217 30.81 -8.16 20.89
C LEU A 217 29.77 -9.11 20.26
N GLN A 218 29.10 -9.93 21.06
CA GLN A 218 28.06 -10.84 20.60
C GLN A 218 26.85 -10.09 20.00
N VAL A 219 26.39 -9.02 20.66
CA VAL A 219 25.29 -8.18 20.14
C VAL A 219 25.68 -7.58 18.78
N ALA A 220 26.90 -7.08 18.63
CA ALA A 220 27.41 -6.56 17.37
C ALA A 220 27.44 -7.62 16.26
N PHE A 221 27.87 -8.85 16.56
CA PHE A 221 27.87 -9.97 15.60
C PHE A 221 26.46 -10.42 15.17
N ILE A 222 25.48 -10.37 16.07
CA ILE A 222 24.08 -10.68 15.73
C ILE A 222 23.49 -9.57 14.83
N ALA A 223 23.83 -8.31 15.11
CA ALA A 223 23.34 -7.17 14.35
C ALA A 223 23.91 -7.11 12.92
N MET A 224 25.18 -7.49 12.72
CA MET A 224 25.86 -7.31 11.44
C MET A 224 25.16 -8.00 10.24
N PRO A 225 24.78 -9.30 10.29
CA PRO A 225 24.03 -9.94 9.21
C PRO A 225 22.67 -9.29 8.96
N MET A 226 21.97 -8.88 10.02
CA MET A 226 20.66 -8.24 9.93
C MET A 226 20.74 -6.90 9.20
N ILE A 227 21.75 -6.09 9.52
CA ILE A 227 22.00 -4.80 8.86
C ILE A 227 22.37 -5.02 7.39
N LEU A 228 23.21 -6.01 7.09
CA LEU A 228 23.61 -6.32 5.72
C LEU A 228 22.43 -6.75 4.86
N VAL A 229 21.60 -7.68 5.36
CA VAL A 229 20.39 -8.13 4.66
C VAL A 229 19.40 -6.97 4.47
N SER A 230 19.16 -6.17 5.51
CA SER A 230 18.27 -5.01 5.44
C SER A 230 18.75 -3.99 4.40
N THR A 231 20.06 -3.74 4.33
CA THR A 231 20.66 -2.83 3.36
C THR A 231 20.50 -3.36 1.93
N ILE A 232 20.76 -4.66 1.69
CA ILE A 232 20.55 -5.28 0.38
C ILE A 232 19.08 -5.20 -0.04
N GLN A 233 18.15 -5.50 0.87
CA GLN A 233 16.71 -5.39 0.61
C GLN A 233 16.31 -3.97 0.23
N ALA A 234 16.78 -2.98 0.99
CA ALA A 234 16.53 -1.58 0.68
C ALA A 234 17.07 -1.18 -0.70
N LEU A 235 18.28 -1.61 -1.06
CA LEU A 235 18.86 -1.34 -2.39
C LEU A 235 18.01 -1.95 -3.52
N VAL A 236 17.51 -3.17 -3.34
CA VAL A 236 16.62 -3.82 -4.31
C VAL A 236 15.26 -3.11 -4.40
N SER A 237 14.74 -2.62 -3.27
CA SER A 237 13.52 -1.80 -3.22
C SER A 237 13.70 -0.45 -3.92
N VAL A 238 14.83 0.24 -3.70
CA VAL A 238 15.17 1.50 -4.40
C VAL A 238 15.22 1.28 -5.90
N ARG A 239 15.89 0.22 -6.38
CA ARG A 239 15.94 -0.09 -7.82
C ARG A 239 14.55 -0.34 -8.41
N ARG A 240 13.69 -1.10 -7.73
CA ARG A 240 12.33 -1.36 -8.20
C ARG A 240 11.47 -0.09 -8.25
N ILE A 241 11.68 0.84 -7.31
CA ILE A 241 11.00 2.14 -7.32
C ILE A 241 11.51 2.99 -8.47
N ASP A 242 12.82 3.05 -8.67
CA ASP A 242 13.46 3.75 -9.80
C ASP A 242 12.97 3.23 -11.15
N ASP A 243 12.91 1.90 -11.32
CA ASP A 243 12.37 1.24 -12.52
C ASP A 243 10.95 1.72 -12.86
N VAL A 244 10.09 1.91 -11.85
CA VAL A 244 8.71 2.40 -12.04
C VAL A 244 8.66 3.90 -12.28
N LEU A 245 9.48 4.68 -11.57
CA LEU A 245 9.59 6.13 -11.79
C LEU A 245 10.15 6.45 -13.19
N ALA A 246 10.96 5.57 -13.77
CA ALA A 246 11.52 5.70 -15.11
C ALA A 246 10.56 5.25 -16.24
N MET A 247 9.40 4.64 -15.94
CA MET A 247 8.48 4.16 -16.97
C MET A 247 7.86 5.28 -17.81
N GLU A 248 7.49 4.96 -19.05
CA GLU A 248 6.81 5.87 -19.98
C GLU A 248 5.50 6.40 -19.36
N GLU A 249 5.34 7.72 -19.37
CA GLU A 249 4.14 8.44 -18.95
C GLU A 249 3.21 8.71 -20.14
N ILE A 250 1.94 9.02 -19.86
CA ILE A 250 1.00 9.50 -20.87
C ILE A 250 1.48 10.85 -21.39
N HIS A 251 1.68 10.96 -22.70
CA HIS A 251 2.03 12.22 -23.34
C HIS A 251 0.83 13.18 -23.31
N LEU A 252 0.93 14.28 -22.59
CA LEU A 252 -0.12 15.33 -22.57
C LEU A 252 -0.39 15.92 -23.97
N ASP A 253 0.55 15.77 -24.90
CA ASP A 253 0.43 16.23 -26.29
C ASP A 253 -0.37 15.28 -27.19
N ASN A 254 -0.79 14.11 -26.69
CA ASN A 254 -1.61 13.16 -27.45
C ASN A 254 -2.93 13.82 -27.89
N THR A 255 -3.57 14.55 -26.97
CA THR A 255 -4.81 15.29 -27.21
C THR A 255 -4.65 16.75 -26.81
N LEU A 256 -4.84 17.66 -27.76
CA LEU A 256 -4.81 19.09 -27.50
C LEU A 256 -6.15 19.52 -26.88
N HIS A 257 -6.06 20.06 -25.67
CA HIS A 257 -7.18 20.71 -24.98
C HIS A 257 -6.97 22.23 -24.97
N PRO A 258 -7.42 22.96 -25.99
CA PRO A 258 -7.35 24.42 -25.99
C PRO A 258 -8.09 24.97 -24.77
N ARG A 259 -7.41 25.79 -23.96
CA ARG A 259 -7.94 26.32 -22.68
C ARG A 259 -8.98 27.44 -22.85
N PHE A 260 -9.12 27.98 -24.05
CA PHE A 260 -10.05 29.06 -24.40
C PHE A 260 -10.81 28.66 -25.67
N PRO A 261 -12.04 29.15 -25.87
CA PRO A 261 -12.82 28.76 -27.04
C PRO A 261 -12.04 29.15 -28.29
N MET A 262 -11.63 28.16 -29.08
CA MET A 262 -11.21 28.44 -30.45
C MET A 262 -12.39 29.03 -31.22
N ASP A 263 -12.08 29.84 -32.24
CA ASP A 263 -12.96 30.31 -33.32
C ASP A 263 -13.74 29.19 -34.05
N CYS A 264 -13.48 27.94 -33.69
CA CYS A 264 -14.05 26.77 -34.33
C CYS A 264 -15.38 26.35 -33.68
N ASP A 265 -16.43 26.31 -34.52
CA ASP A 265 -17.69 25.58 -34.32
C ASP A 265 -17.48 24.07 -34.01
N LEU A 266 -16.24 23.57 -34.11
CA LEU A 266 -15.84 22.20 -33.84
C LEU A 266 -15.56 21.98 -32.34
N ALA A 267 -16.17 20.94 -31.79
CA ALA A 267 -15.93 20.44 -30.44
C ALA A 267 -14.83 19.36 -30.42
N ILE A 268 -14.81 18.50 -31.44
CA ILE A 268 -13.83 17.42 -31.60
C ILE A 268 -13.31 17.46 -33.04
N GLN A 269 -11.99 17.37 -33.21
CA GLN A 269 -11.36 17.26 -34.51
C GLN A 269 -10.20 16.26 -34.45
N ILE A 270 -10.20 15.31 -35.37
CA ILE A 270 -9.09 14.39 -35.65
C ILE A 270 -8.68 14.62 -37.10
N SER A 271 -7.43 15.04 -37.31
CA SER A 271 -6.87 15.29 -38.64
C SER A 271 -5.74 14.31 -38.95
N ASN A 272 -6.00 13.39 -39.90
CA ASN A 272 -5.06 12.36 -40.37
C ASN A 272 -4.38 11.59 -39.24
N GLY A 273 -5.15 11.24 -38.21
CA GLY A 273 -4.61 10.61 -37.00
C GLY A 273 -4.31 9.13 -37.20
N SER A 274 -3.13 8.69 -36.79
CA SER A 274 -2.79 7.26 -36.70
C SER A 274 -2.51 6.88 -35.25
N PHE A 275 -3.21 5.87 -34.74
CA PHE A 275 -3.22 5.53 -33.30
C PHE A 275 -3.08 4.02 -33.08
N GLY A 276 -2.43 3.63 -31.98
CA GLY A 276 -2.24 2.23 -31.59
C GLY A 276 -2.02 2.05 -30.10
N TRP A 277 -2.18 0.80 -29.63
CA TRP A 277 -1.85 0.41 -28.26
C TRP A 277 -0.39 -0.06 -28.13
N GLU A 278 0.23 -0.42 -29.26
CA GLU A 278 1.61 -0.92 -29.34
C GLU A 278 2.33 -0.21 -30.48
N LYS A 279 3.59 0.19 -30.26
CA LYS A 279 4.44 1.01 -31.16
C LYS A 279 4.47 0.54 -32.61
N GLU A 280 4.25 -0.75 -32.86
CA GLU A 280 4.44 -1.40 -34.16
C GLU A 280 3.12 -1.74 -34.87
N SER A 281 1.96 -1.56 -34.22
CA SER A 281 0.65 -1.94 -34.77
C SER A 281 -0.41 -0.84 -34.59
N PRO A 282 -0.51 0.13 -35.54
CA PRO A 282 -1.59 1.11 -35.51
C PRO A 282 -2.93 0.44 -35.78
N LEU A 283 -3.87 0.58 -34.85
CA LEU A 283 -5.25 0.12 -34.96
C LEU A 283 -6.06 1.03 -35.88
N PHE A 284 -5.78 2.33 -35.85
CA PHE A 284 -6.39 3.35 -36.70
C PHE A 284 -5.32 3.96 -37.61
N LYS A 285 -5.61 4.06 -38.90
CA LYS A 285 -4.73 4.66 -39.91
C LYS A 285 -5.48 5.76 -40.65
N ASN A 286 -4.87 6.95 -40.73
CA ASN A 286 -5.45 8.12 -41.42
C ASN A 286 -6.89 8.44 -41.01
N LEU A 287 -7.16 8.40 -39.70
CA LEU A 287 -8.48 8.71 -39.16
C LEU A 287 -8.77 10.20 -39.35
N GLN A 288 -9.88 10.51 -40.02
CA GLN A 288 -10.40 11.87 -40.16
C GLN A 288 -11.79 11.94 -39.54
N TRP A 289 -11.98 12.81 -38.56
CA TRP A 289 -13.27 12.94 -37.90
C TRP A 289 -13.47 14.35 -37.34
N SER A 290 -14.69 14.86 -37.42
CA SER A 290 -15.06 16.17 -36.90
C SER A 290 -16.48 16.15 -36.34
N VAL A 291 -16.66 16.77 -35.17
CA VAL A 291 -17.94 16.90 -34.46
C VAL A 291 -18.13 18.35 -34.06
N ARG A 292 -19.31 18.90 -34.35
CA ARG A 292 -19.67 20.30 -34.02
C ARG A 292 -20.13 20.46 -32.58
N ARG A 293 -20.12 21.69 -32.09
CA ARG A 293 -20.61 22.03 -30.76
C ARG A 293 -22.12 21.83 -30.66
N GLY A 294 -22.57 21.18 -29.58
CA GLY A 294 -23.99 20.86 -29.36
C GLY A 294 -24.55 19.77 -30.26
N GLU A 295 -23.68 19.02 -30.95
CA GLU A 295 -24.06 17.91 -31.82
C GLU A 295 -24.21 16.61 -31.02
N PHE A 296 -25.29 15.86 -31.28
CA PHE A 296 -25.50 14.51 -30.77
C PHE A 296 -25.08 13.49 -31.82
N VAL A 297 -23.90 12.89 -31.60
CA VAL A 297 -23.27 11.92 -32.50
C VAL A 297 -23.34 10.51 -31.91
N VAL A 298 -23.70 9.54 -32.74
CA VAL A 298 -23.69 8.12 -32.38
C VAL A 298 -22.63 7.35 -33.17
N VAL A 299 -21.80 6.59 -32.47
CA VAL A 299 -20.82 5.66 -33.05
C VAL A 299 -21.27 4.23 -32.82
N HIS A 300 -21.48 3.48 -33.91
CA HIS A 300 -21.95 2.09 -33.88
C HIS A 300 -21.03 1.17 -34.69
N GLY A 301 -21.18 -0.14 -34.53
CA GLY A 301 -20.38 -1.15 -35.22
C GLY A 301 -20.23 -2.47 -34.45
N ALA A 302 -19.71 -3.51 -35.11
CA ALA A 302 -19.58 -4.85 -34.54
C ALA A 302 -18.71 -4.90 -33.27
N VAL A 303 -18.94 -5.88 -32.39
CA VAL A 303 -18.11 -6.08 -31.19
C VAL A 303 -16.65 -6.27 -31.60
N GLY A 304 -15.72 -5.59 -30.94
CA GLY A 304 -14.29 -5.62 -31.29
C GLY A 304 -13.86 -4.67 -32.41
N SER A 305 -14.76 -3.86 -32.99
CA SER A 305 -14.40 -2.91 -34.06
C SER A 305 -13.56 -1.70 -33.63
N GLY A 306 -13.21 -1.58 -32.35
CA GLY A 306 -12.39 -0.48 -31.82
C GLY A 306 -13.15 0.73 -31.25
N LYS A 307 -14.46 0.63 -31.01
CA LYS A 307 -15.28 1.77 -30.52
C LYS A 307 -14.78 2.35 -29.19
N SER A 308 -14.48 1.50 -28.20
CA SER A 308 -13.90 1.93 -26.93
C SER A 308 -12.49 2.51 -27.12
N SER A 309 -11.71 1.98 -28.07
CA SER A 309 -10.40 2.55 -28.44
C SER A 309 -10.54 3.97 -29.02
N LEU A 310 -11.61 4.25 -29.77
CA LEU A 310 -11.90 5.61 -30.26
C LEU A 310 -12.15 6.58 -29.08
N CYS A 311 -12.87 6.15 -28.04
CA CYS A 311 -13.02 6.94 -26.81
C CYS A 311 -11.66 7.20 -26.15
N SER A 312 -10.79 6.18 -26.07
CA SER A 312 -9.44 6.33 -25.51
C SER A 312 -8.54 7.29 -26.32
N ILE A 313 -8.71 7.37 -27.64
CA ILE A 313 -8.04 8.38 -28.47
C ILE A 313 -8.46 9.79 -28.05
N LEU A 314 -9.76 10.03 -27.91
CA LEU A 314 -10.28 11.33 -27.49
C LEU A 314 -9.82 11.74 -26.09
N LEU A 315 -9.62 10.76 -25.20
CA LEU A 315 -9.11 10.99 -23.84
C LEU A 315 -7.58 11.13 -23.79
N GLY A 316 -6.87 10.85 -24.88
CA GLY A 316 -5.40 10.87 -24.94
C GLY A 316 -4.71 9.66 -24.28
N GLU A 317 -5.46 8.60 -23.98
CA GLU A 317 -4.92 7.38 -23.35
C GLU A 317 -4.21 6.44 -24.33
N MET A 318 -4.53 6.56 -25.62
CA MET A 318 -3.95 5.74 -26.69
C MET A 318 -2.78 6.50 -27.34
N ASP A 319 -1.74 5.78 -27.75
CA ASP A 319 -0.55 6.40 -28.34
C ASP A 319 -0.86 6.94 -29.75
N LYS A 320 -0.41 8.17 -29.99
CA LYS A 320 -0.53 8.86 -31.27
C LYS A 320 0.79 8.76 -32.05
N TYR A 321 0.73 8.21 -33.27
CA TYR A 321 1.89 8.14 -34.17
C TYR A 321 1.99 9.36 -35.08
N ASP A 322 0.85 9.78 -35.63
CA ASP A 322 0.77 10.88 -36.60
C ASP A 322 -0.59 11.58 -36.47
N GLY A 323 -0.67 12.79 -37.03
CA GLY A 323 -1.86 13.64 -37.04
C GLY A 323 -2.07 14.46 -35.76
N ALA A 324 -3.25 15.07 -35.65
CA ALA A 324 -3.62 15.89 -34.50
C ALA A 324 -5.02 15.53 -34.00
N VAL A 325 -5.17 15.53 -32.67
CA VAL A 325 -6.45 15.37 -31.97
C VAL A 325 -6.69 16.62 -31.15
N VAL A 326 -7.85 17.23 -31.34
CA VAL A 326 -8.28 18.41 -30.60
C VAL A 326 -9.64 18.10 -29.97
N VAL A 327 -9.74 18.31 -28.66
CA VAL A 327 -11.01 18.23 -27.93
C VAL A 327 -11.18 19.52 -27.14
N ALA A 328 -12.10 20.36 -27.60
CA ALA A 328 -12.33 21.69 -27.05
C ALA A 328 -13.30 21.66 -25.86
N GLY A 329 -12.85 22.23 -24.73
CA GLY A 329 -13.65 22.32 -23.50
C GLY A 329 -13.44 21.16 -22.53
N ARG A 330 -14.29 21.10 -21.48
CA ARG A 330 -14.21 20.06 -20.45
C ARG A 330 -14.87 18.78 -20.94
N VAL A 331 -14.27 17.63 -20.64
CA VAL A 331 -14.77 16.31 -21.04
C VAL A 331 -15.36 15.57 -19.83
N ALA A 332 -16.54 14.97 -20.01
CA ALA A 332 -17.08 13.96 -19.10
C ALA A 332 -17.04 12.61 -19.80
N TYR A 333 -16.48 11.61 -19.13
CA TYR A 333 -16.35 10.25 -19.65
C TYR A 333 -17.21 9.28 -18.84
N PHE A 334 -17.96 8.44 -19.56
CA PHE A 334 -18.58 7.25 -19.03
C PHE A 334 -17.90 6.02 -19.64
N GLY A 335 -17.23 5.24 -18.80
CA GLY A 335 -16.55 4.01 -19.23
C GLY A 335 -17.47 2.79 -19.27
N GLN A 336 -17.16 1.84 -20.15
CA GLN A 336 -17.92 0.61 -20.34
C GLN A 336 -18.09 -0.19 -19.04
N GLN A 337 -17.04 -0.22 -18.19
CA GLN A 337 -17.12 -0.75 -16.83
C GLN A 337 -17.34 0.38 -15.83
N SER A 338 -18.49 0.37 -15.15
CA SER A 338 -18.81 1.39 -14.15
C SER A 338 -17.93 1.26 -12.91
N TRP A 339 -17.11 2.29 -12.64
CA TRP A 339 -16.29 2.39 -11.44
C TRP A 339 -16.98 3.22 -10.35
N ILE A 340 -17.14 2.63 -9.17
CA ILE A 340 -17.82 3.24 -8.02
C ILE A 340 -16.85 3.30 -6.84
N GLN A 341 -16.74 4.47 -6.23
CA GLN A 341 -15.90 4.72 -5.06
C GLN A 341 -16.59 4.19 -3.80
N ASN A 342 -15.79 3.73 -2.82
CA ASN A 342 -16.28 3.35 -1.50
C ASN A 342 -16.69 4.60 -0.71
N ALA A 343 -17.89 5.10 -0.97
CA ALA A 343 -18.46 6.32 -0.40
C ALA A 343 -19.99 6.30 -0.59
N SER A 344 -20.70 7.29 -0.05
CA SER A 344 -22.15 7.39 -0.28
C SER A 344 -22.52 7.59 -1.75
N ILE A 345 -23.76 7.26 -2.12
CA ILE A 345 -24.29 7.50 -3.48
C ILE A 345 -24.16 8.97 -3.86
N ARG A 346 -24.53 9.88 -2.95
CA ARG A 346 -24.38 11.33 -3.15
C ARG A 346 -22.94 11.71 -3.44
N HIS A 347 -21.98 11.22 -2.66
CA HIS A 347 -20.58 11.56 -2.85
C HIS A 347 -20.04 11.01 -4.18
N ASN A 348 -20.48 9.81 -4.57
CA ASN A 348 -20.16 9.21 -5.86
C ASN A 348 -20.68 10.04 -7.05
N ILE A 349 -21.87 10.65 -6.95
CA ILE A 349 -22.45 11.46 -8.03
C ILE A 349 -21.84 12.87 -8.06
N VAL A 350 -21.64 13.48 -6.89
CA VAL A 350 -21.10 14.84 -6.76
C VAL A 350 -19.61 14.90 -7.09
N PHE A 351 -18.85 13.87 -6.72
CA PHE A 351 -17.45 13.64 -7.11
C PHE A 351 -16.54 14.86 -6.94
N GLY A 352 -16.52 15.41 -5.72
CA GLY A 352 -15.67 16.55 -5.33
C GLY A 352 -16.18 17.94 -5.74
N ARG A 353 -17.34 18.04 -6.42
CA ARG A 353 -17.98 19.33 -6.73
C ARG A 353 -18.85 19.85 -5.58
N PRO A 354 -19.19 21.15 -5.53
CA PRO A 354 -20.15 21.65 -4.55
C PRO A 354 -21.53 21.01 -4.76
N TYR A 355 -22.22 20.69 -3.67
CA TYR A 355 -23.56 20.09 -3.70
C TYR A 355 -24.64 21.15 -3.97
N ASP A 356 -25.17 21.14 -5.19
CA ASP A 356 -26.40 21.82 -5.58
C ASP A 356 -27.59 20.84 -5.59
N ARG A 357 -28.55 21.09 -4.68
CA ARG A 357 -29.75 20.27 -4.49
C ARG A 357 -30.67 20.24 -5.72
N VAL A 358 -30.85 21.37 -6.41
CA VAL A 358 -31.78 21.47 -7.55
C VAL A 358 -31.21 20.69 -8.73
N ARG A 359 -29.95 20.96 -9.07
CA ARG A 359 -29.22 20.24 -10.10
C ARG A 359 -29.14 18.74 -9.81
N TYR A 360 -28.83 18.38 -8.56
CA TYR A 360 -28.73 16.98 -8.14
C TYR A 360 -30.05 16.24 -8.36
N ARG A 361 -31.19 16.85 -7.98
CA ARG A 361 -32.51 16.26 -8.17
C ARG A 361 -32.88 16.08 -9.64
N HIS A 362 -32.54 17.05 -10.50
CA HIS A 362 -32.74 16.95 -11.95
C HIS A 362 -31.90 15.84 -12.57
N VAL A 363 -30.63 15.72 -12.18
CA VAL A 363 -29.74 14.65 -12.67
C VAL A 363 -30.24 13.27 -12.25
N LEU A 364 -30.72 13.12 -11.00
CA LEU A 364 -31.30 11.86 -10.54
C LEU A 364 -32.57 11.47 -11.31
N ASP A 365 -33.45 12.44 -11.62
CA ASP A 365 -34.65 12.20 -12.44
C ASP A 365 -34.27 11.80 -13.87
N ALA A 366 -33.34 12.56 -14.49
CA ALA A 366 -32.89 12.30 -15.85
C ALA A 366 -32.23 10.92 -16.03
N CYS A 367 -31.53 10.44 -15.00
CA CYS A 367 -30.90 9.12 -15.02
C CYS A 367 -31.81 7.99 -14.51
N GLY A 368 -33.08 8.27 -14.20
CA GLY A 368 -34.04 7.28 -13.70
C GLY A 368 -33.68 6.70 -12.32
N LEU A 369 -32.92 7.41 -11.49
CA LEU A 369 -32.40 6.91 -10.19
C LEU A 369 -33.33 7.18 -9.00
N LEU A 370 -34.40 7.93 -9.19
CA LEU A 370 -35.25 8.36 -8.07
C LEU A 370 -35.90 7.20 -7.31
N ASN A 371 -36.36 6.20 -8.05
CA ASN A 371 -37.01 5.03 -7.47
C ASN A 371 -35.99 4.17 -6.72
N ASP A 372 -34.77 4.00 -7.26
CA ASP A 372 -33.69 3.28 -6.57
C ASP A 372 -33.27 4.01 -5.30
N VAL A 373 -33.06 5.32 -5.39
CA VAL A 373 -32.69 6.15 -4.24
C VAL A 373 -33.78 6.14 -3.17
N ALA A 374 -35.06 6.10 -3.52
CA ALA A 374 -36.14 5.96 -2.55
C ALA A 374 -36.14 4.59 -1.85
N GLY A 375 -35.68 3.54 -2.53
CA GLY A 375 -35.60 2.18 -2.00
C GLY A 375 -34.39 1.90 -1.10
N PHE A 376 -33.36 2.74 -1.10
CA PHE A 376 -32.18 2.52 -0.26
C PHE A 376 -32.41 2.90 1.22
N PRO A 377 -31.78 2.20 2.19
CA PRO A 377 -32.00 2.41 3.63
C PRO A 377 -31.81 3.87 4.08
N ALA A 378 -30.74 4.54 3.65
CA ALA A 378 -30.48 5.95 3.92
C ALA A 378 -30.65 6.84 2.69
N LYS A 379 -31.49 6.42 1.76
CA LYS A 379 -31.69 7.10 0.48
C LYS A 379 -30.36 7.37 -0.23
N ASP A 380 -30.07 8.63 -0.57
CA ASP A 380 -28.85 9.03 -1.28
C ASP A 380 -27.59 9.11 -0.41
N ARG A 381 -27.74 8.98 0.91
CA ARG A 381 -26.62 8.92 1.86
C ARG A 381 -26.13 7.50 2.12
N THR A 382 -26.82 6.49 1.58
CA THR A 382 -26.42 5.07 1.72
C THR A 382 -25.00 4.87 1.21
N GLU A 383 -24.16 4.23 2.03
CA GLU A 383 -22.79 3.90 1.68
C GLU A 383 -22.73 2.78 0.66
N ILE A 384 -21.87 2.94 -0.33
CA ILE A 384 -21.63 1.92 -1.34
C ILE A 384 -20.31 1.22 -0.98
N GLY A 385 -20.37 -0.09 -0.72
CA GLY A 385 -19.17 -0.89 -0.43
C GLY A 385 -18.17 -0.95 -1.60
N LEU A 386 -16.97 -1.50 -1.35
CA LEU A 386 -15.89 -1.63 -2.33
C LEU A 386 -16.39 -2.17 -3.69
N LYS A 387 -16.08 -1.45 -4.79
CA LYS A 387 -16.54 -1.76 -6.18
C LYS A 387 -18.07 -1.85 -6.34
N GLY A 388 -18.82 -1.30 -5.39
CA GLY A 388 -20.28 -1.30 -5.37
C GLY A 388 -20.92 -2.67 -5.29
N VAL A 389 -20.42 -3.59 -4.45
CA VAL A 389 -21.06 -4.91 -4.24
C VAL A 389 -22.56 -4.81 -3.94
N ASN A 390 -22.99 -3.70 -3.32
CA ASN A 390 -24.38 -3.47 -2.91
C ASN A 390 -25.32 -3.02 -4.05
N LEU A 391 -24.79 -2.73 -5.26
CA LEU A 391 -25.57 -2.21 -6.39
C LEU A 391 -25.69 -3.24 -7.51
N SER A 392 -26.86 -3.29 -8.15
CA SER A 392 -27.03 -4.06 -9.39
C SER A 392 -26.23 -3.45 -10.56
N GLY A 393 -25.99 -4.21 -11.63
CA GLY A 393 -25.26 -3.72 -12.81
C GLY A 393 -25.87 -2.46 -13.41
N GLY A 394 -27.20 -2.43 -13.59
CA GLY A 394 -27.93 -1.26 -14.10
C GLY A 394 -27.93 -0.07 -13.13
N GLN A 395 -27.91 -0.31 -11.81
CA GLN A 395 -27.76 0.77 -10.83
C GLN A 395 -26.35 1.38 -10.87
N LYS A 396 -25.29 0.57 -10.98
CA LYS A 396 -23.91 1.06 -11.15
C LYS A 396 -23.78 1.94 -12.39
N ALA A 397 -24.34 1.49 -13.52
CA ALA A 397 -24.36 2.25 -14.75
C ALA A 397 -25.06 3.60 -14.55
N ARG A 398 -26.27 3.62 -13.98
CA ARG A 398 -27.01 4.87 -13.77
C ARG A 398 -26.31 5.83 -12.80
N VAL A 399 -25.68 5.35 -11.73
CA VAL A 399 -24.89 6.19 -10.80
C VAL A 399 -23.66 6.79 -11.50
N SER A 400 -22.97 6.01 -12.32
CA SER A 400 -21.83 6.49 -13.12
C SER A 400 -22.26 7.52 -14.18
N LEU A 401 -23.43 7.33 -14.80
CA LEU A 401 -24.01 8.29 -15.74
C LEU A 401 -24.42 9.59 -15.04
N ALA A 402 -25.05 9.49 -13.87
CA ALA A 402 -25.38 10.64 -13.05
C ALA A 402 -24.14 11.45 -12.65
N ARG A 403 -23.02 10.77 -12.31
CA ARG A 403 -21.72 11.42 -12.06
C ARG A 403 -21.26 12.24 -13.27
N ALA A 404 -21.30 11.65 -14.47
CA ALA A 404 -20.93 12.36 -15.70
C ALA A 404 -21.83 13.59 -15.95
N CYS A 405 -23.15 13.44 -15.79
CA CYS A 405 -24.12 14.52 -15.98
C CYS A 405 -23.96 15.65 -14.95
N TYR A 406 -23.67 15.30 -13.70
CA TYR A 406 -23.45 16.28 -12.63
C TYR A 406 -22.18 17.12 -12.84
N ALA A 407 -21.18 16.59 -13.55
CA ALA A 407 -19.92 17.29 -13.84
C ALA A 407 -20.06 18.52 -14.76
N ASP A 408 -21.15 18.69 -15.50
CA ASP A 408 -21.35 19.83 -16.43
C ASP A 408 -20.22 20.02 -17.45
N ALA A 409 -19.85 18.94 -18.14
CA ALA A 409 -18.87 19.02 -19.20
C ALA A 409 -19.43 19.74 -20.43
N ASP A 410 -18.53 20.10 -21.35
CA ASP A 410 -18.89 20.64 -22.67
C ASP A 410 -19.05 19.49 -23.68
N VAL A 411 -18.21 18.46 -23.53
CA VAL A 411 -18.20 17.23 -24.34
C VAL A 411 -18.45 16.00 -23.46
N TYR A 412 -19.41 15.17 -23.86
CA TYR A 412 -19.75 13.91 -23.19
C TYR A 412 -19.36 12.74 -24.07
N ILE A 413 -18.44 11.89 -23.58
CA ILE A 413 -18.01 10.66 -24.25
C ILE A 413 -18.61 9.49 -23.47
N LEU A 414 -19.56 8.79 -24.08
CA LEU A 414 -20.38 7.78 -23.41
C LEU A 414 -20.19 6.40 -24.04
N ASP A 415 -19.44 5.52 -23.37
CA ASP A 415 -19.16 4.17 -23.85
C ASP A 415 -20.21 3.15 -23.37
N ALA A 416 -21.20 2.86 -24.21
CA ALA A 416 -22.29 1.91 -23.97
C ALA A 416 -23.05 2.07 -22.63
N PRO A 417 -23.52 3.28 -22.26
CA PRO A 417 -24.14 3.54 -20.95
C PRO A 417 -25.44 2.78 -20.68
N LEU A 418 -26.12 2.29 -21.72
CA LEU A 418 -27.43 1.63 -21.60
C LEU A 418 -27.35 0.09 -21.67
N ALA A 419 -26.16 -0.50 -21.79
CA ALA A 419 -26.01 -1.94 -22.03
C ALA A 419 -26.48 -2.84 -20.86
N ALA A 420 -26.45 -2.33 -19.62
CA ALA A 420 -26.81 -3.07 -18.42
C ALA A 420 -28.20 -2.67 -17.85
N VAL A 421 -28.97 -1.89 -18.62
CA VAL A 421 -30.25 -1.30 -18.20
C VAL A 421 -31.37 -1.93 -19.02
N ASP A 422 -32.53 -2.13 -18.41
CA ASP A 422 -33.73 -2.61 -19.08
C ASP A 422 -34.24 -1.61 -20.14
N ALA A 423 -34.97 -2.10 -21.13
CA ALA A 423 -35.40 -1.28 -22.27
C ALA A 423 -36.29 -0.09 -21.87
N ILE A 424 -37.11 -0.22 -20.82
CA ILE A 424 -38.02 0.84 -20.36
C ILE A 424 -37.21 1.97 -19.75
N VAL A 425 -36.34 1.66 -18.79
CA VAL A 425 -35.46 2.67 -18.15
C VAL A 425 -34.46 3.22 -19.16
N ALA A 426 -33.98 2.43 -20.12
CA ALA A 426 -33.10 2.91 -21.18
C ALA A 426 -33.78 3.97 -22.06
N ASN A 427 -35.05 3.78 -22.42
CA ASN A 427 -35.85 4.77 -23.15
C ASN A 427 -36.09 6.03 -22.31
N GLU A 428 -36.37 5.87 -21.01
CA GLU A 428 -36.52 7.00 -20.09
C GLU A 428 -35.23 7.84 -20.01
N ILE A 429 -34.07 7.20 -19.87
CA ILE A 429 -32.76 7.86 -19.86
C ILE A 429 -32.51 8.54 -21.22
N PHE A 430 -32.82 7.89 -22.32
CA PHE A 430 -32.62 8.46 -23.66
C PHE A 430 -33.38 9.79 -23.81
N THR A 431 -34.66 9.81 -23.43
CA THR A 431 -35.53 10.99 -23.53
C THR A 431 -35.18 12.07 -22.49
N LYS A 432 -35.08 11.71 -21.21
CA LYS A 432 -34.87 12.71 -20.14
C LYS A 432 -33.41 13.16 -20.03
N CYS A 433 -32.44 12.28 -20.27
CA CYS A 433 -31.02 12.61 -20.15
C CYS A 433 -30.46 13.15 -21.46
N PHE A 434 -30.45 12.33 -22.53
CA PHE A 434 -29.74 12.70 -23.76
C PHE A 434 -30.47 13.77 -24.56
N GLN A 435 -31.80 13.66 -24.73
CA GLN A 435 -32.57 14.64 -25.50
C GLN A 435 -32.89 15.92 -24.71
N THR A 436 -33.10 15.81 -23.39
CA THR A 436 -33.52 16.94 -22.56
C THR A 436 -32.35 17.55 -21.77
N LEU A 437 -31.80 16.83 -20.78
CA LEU A 437 -30.77 17.37 -19.89
C LEU A 437 -29.52 17.83 -20.65
N LEU A 438 -29.08 17.04 -21.64
CA LEU A 438 -27.86 17.29 -22.42
C LEU A 438 -28.12 17.95 -23.79
N LYS A 439 -29.33 18.48 -24.03
CA LYS A 439 -29.78 19.03 -25.33
C LYS A 439 -28.78 19.99 -26.01
N HIS A 440 -28.08 20.80 -25.22
CA HIS A 440 -27.15 21.84 -25.70
C HIS A 440 -25.66 21.45 -25.56
N LYS A 441 -25.37 20.20 -25.18
CA LYS A 441 -24.00 19.69 -25.00
C LYS A 441 -23.59 18.85 -26.20
N THR A 442 -22.29 18.72 -26.46
CA THR A 442 -21.81 17.78 -27.47
C THR A 442 -21.79 16.38 -26.87
N ILE A 443 -22.43 15.43 -27.54
CA ILE A 443 -22.55 14.04 -27.06
C ILE A 443 -21.96 13.11 -28.11
N VAL A 444 -21.00 12.28 -27.71
CA VAL A 444 -20.50 11.13 -28.47
C VAL A 444 -20.97 9.87 -27.74
N LEU A 445 -22.01 9.24 -28.27
CA LEU A 445 -22.59 8.02 -27.70
C LEU A 445 -22.14 6.80 -28.50
N VAL A 446 -21.42 5.89 -27.85
CA VAL A 446 -21.11 4.57 -28.40
C VAL A 446 -22.23 3.61 -28.01
N THR A 447 -22.88 3.00 -29.00
CA THR A 447 -23.94 2.01 -28.75
C THR A 447 -23.98 0.96 -29.84
N HIS A 448 -24.53 -0.21 -29.51
CA HIS A 448 -24.86 -1.27 -30.45
C HIS A 448 -26.38 -1.45 -30.62
N ASN A 449 -27.19 -0.66 -29.90
CA ASN A 449 -28.64 -0.76 -29.97
C ASN A 449 -29.15 -0.11 -31.28
N PRO A 450 -29.75 -0.89 -32.21
CA PRO A 450 -30.23 -0.37 -33.48
C PRO A 450 -31.35 0.66 -33.31
N ASP A 451 -32.19 0.54 -32.27
CA ASP A 451 -33.31 1.46 -32.02
C ASP A 451 -32.80 2.87 -31.71
N ILE A 452 -31.67 2.94 -30.99
CA ILE A 452 -30.99 4.21 -30.72
C ILE A 452 -30.40 4.74 -32.00
N VAL A 453 -29.65 3.93 -32.76
CA VAL A 453 -28.98 4.37 -34.00
C VAL A 453 -29.97 4.90 -35.04
N ALA A 454 -31.18 4.34 -35.11
CA ALA A 454 -32.25 4.78 -36.02
C ALA A 454 -33.09 5.95 -35.46
N SER A 455 -32.82 6.40 -34.24
CA SER A 455 -33.62 7.42 -33.57
C SER A 455 -33.51 8.78 -34.26
N THR A 456 -34.64 9.50 -34.30
CA THR A 456 -34.70 10.81 -34.95
C THR A 456 -34.03 11.95 -34.20
N ALA A 457 -33.61 11.70 -32.96
CA ALA A 457 -32.98 12.70 -32.11
C ALA A 457 -31.47 12.86 -32.34
N ILE A 458 -30.85 11.98 -33.14
CA ILE A 458 -29.42 11.99 -33.43
C ILE A 458 -29.16 12.93 -34.59
N ASP A 459 -28.10 13.75 -34.49
CA ASP A 459 -27.69 14.63 -35.57
C ASP A 459 -26.89 13.87 -36.64
N ARG A 460 -25.94 13.02 -36.20
CA ARG A 460 -25.09 12.21 -37.10
C ARG A 460 -24.79 10.82 -36.54
N SER A 461 -24.71 9.84 -37.42
CA SER A 461 -24.32 8.47 -37.08
C SER A 461 -23.09 8.02 -37.86
N PHE A 462 -22.16 7.36 -37.18
CA PHE A 462 -20.94 6.82 -37.79
C PHE A 462 -20.81 5.32 -37.53
N LEU A 463 -20.57 4.56 -38.60
CA LEU A 463 -20.22 3.15 -38.52
C LEU A 463 -18.69 3.02 -38.43
N LEU A 464 -18.20 2.38 -37.36
CA LEU A 464 -16.80 2.03 -37.22
C LEU A 464 -16.55 0.60 -37.71
N GLN A 465 -15.80 0.48 -38.81
CA GLN A 465 -15.45 -0.78 -39.46
C GLN A 465 -13.97 -0.78 -39.87
N ASP A 466 -13.23 -1.82 -39.49
CA ASP A 466 -11.83 -2.04 -39.86
C ASP A 466 -10.90 -0.81 -39.63
N GLY A 467 -11.14 -0.06 -38.54
CA GLY A 467 -10.34 1.12 -38.20
C GLY A 467 -10.72 2.39 -38.97
N HIS A 468 -11.78 2.36 -39.78
CA HIS A 468 -12.31 3.50 -40.53
C HIS A 468 -13.69 3.92 -40.01
N LEU A 469 -13.91 5.24 -39.92
CA LEU A 469 -15.22 5.83 -39.59
C LEU A 469 -15.96 6.21 -40.88
N ILE A 470 -17.12 5.59 -41.08
CA ILE A 470 -17.99 5.83 -42.24
C ILE A 470 -19.24 6.57 -41.76
N ASP A 471 -19.56 7.72 -42.37
CA ASP A 471 -20.78 8.47 -42.05
C ASP A 471 -22.00 7.73 -42.62
N THR A 472 -22.90 7.31 -41.72
CA THR A 472 -24.14 6.57 -42.04
C THR A 472 -25.40 7.39 -41.80
N THR A 473 -25.25 8.73 -41.67
CA THR A 473 -26.37 9.61 -41.35
C THR A 473 -27.47 9.49 -42.42
N PRO A 474 -28.74 9.22 -42.04
CA PRO A 474 -29.82 9.06 -43.01
C PRO A 474 -30.04 10.35 -43.81
N LYS A 475 -30.16 10.27 -45.14
CA LYS A 475 -30.25 11.45 -46.03
C LYS A 475 -31.49 12.33 -45.84
N ASN A 476 -32.53 11.83 -45.16
CA ASN A 476 -33.78 12.56 -44.88
C ASN A 476 -33.82 13.14 -43.44
N HIS A 477 -32.70 13.13 -42.73
CA HIS A 477 -32.62 13.53 -41.34
C HIS A 477 -32.28 15.02 -41.20
N VAL A 478 -33.30 15.89 -41.16
CA VAL A 478 -33.13 17.31 -40.82
C VAL A 478 -33.78 17.58 -39.47
N ARG A 479 -32.97 17.92 -38.47
CA ARG A 479 -33.44 18.25 -37.12
C ARG A 479 -34.06 19.65 -37.11
N ASN A 480 -35.39 19.74 -37.01
CA ASN A 480 -36.08 20.99 -36.76
C ASN A 480 -35.91 21.39 -35.28
N ARG A 481 -34.96 22.29 -34.98
CA ARG A 481 -34.64 22.73 -33.61
C ARG A 481 -35.77 23.52 -32.90
N VAL A 482 -36.85 23.88 -33.62
CA VAL A 482 -37.88 24.83 -33.17
C VAL A 482 -39.11 24.15 -32.53
N ALA A 483 -39.31 22.83 -32.70
CA ALA A 483 -40.59 22.19 -32.33
C ALA A 483 -40.66 21.51 -30.94
N ASP A 484 -39.55 21.29 -30.24
CA ASP A 484 -39.50 20.48 -29.01
C ASP A 484 -39.41 21.30 -27.69
N GLU A 485 -40.09 22.45 -27.60
CA GLU A 485 -40.12 23.26 -26.36
C GLU A 485 -41.25 22.89 -25.39
N LEU A 486 -42.18 22.02 -25.76
CA LEU A 486 -43.29 21.63 -24.89
C LEU A 486 -43.31 20.13 -24.63
N SER A 487 -42.66 19.67 -23.55
CA SER A 487 -43.08 18.50 -22.72
C SER A 487 -41.97 17.84 -21.88
N SER A 488 -41.09 18.58 -21.18
CA SER A 488 -40.12 17.95 -20.27
C SER A 488 -40.04 18.61 -18.89
N SER A 489 -40.16 17.80 -17.83
CA SER A 489 -40.04 18.24 -16.42
C SER A 489 -38.60 18.59 -15.99
N VAL A 490 -37.60 18.25 -16.80
CA VAL A 490 -36.17 18.46 -16.52
C VAL A 490 -35.67 19.67 -17.29
N ALA A 491 -35.07 20.64 -16.60
CA ALA A 491 -34.46 21.80 -17.26
C ALA A 491 -33.12 21.42 -17.95
N PRO A 492 -32.89 21.81 -19.22
CA PRO A 492 -31.65 21.51 -19.93
C PRO A 492 -30.45 22.23 -19.29
N LEU A 493 -29.28 21.59 -19.31
CA LEU A 493 -28.03 22.25 -18.92
C LEU A 493 -27.69 23.33 -19.94
N ARG A 494 -27.34 24.53 -19.46
CA ARG A 494 -26.95 25.64 -20.33
C ARG A 494 -25.69 25.27 -21.12
N GLY A 495 -25.73 25.50 -22.43
CA GLY A 495 -24.53 25.54 -23.26
C GLY A 495 -23.68 26.74 -22.84
N ARG A 496 -22.36 26.56 -22.74
CA ARG A 496 -21.46 27.70 -22.53
C ARG A 496 -21.28 28.43 -23.87
N PRO A 497 -21.59 29.74 -23.97
CA PRO A 497 -21.37 30.48 -25.21
C PRO A 497 -19.86 30.54 -25.51
N GLY A 498 -19.49 30.32 -26.78
CA GLY A 498 -18.17 30.70 -27.25
C GLY A 498 -18.11 32.22 -27.32
N ILE A 499 -17.10 32.84 -26.69
CA ILE A 499 -16.85 34.27 -26.84
C ILE A 499 -16.23 34.46 -28.23
N CYS A 500 -16.96 35.10 -29.15
CA CYS A 500 -16.41 35.66 -30.38
C CYS A 500 -16.24 37.15 -30.11
N THR A 501 -15.01 37.61 -29.91
CA THR A 501 -14.71 39.04 -29.81
C THR A 501 -13.71 39.37 -30.91
N ASP A 502 -14.12 40.19 -31.87
CA ASP A 502 -13.34 40.67 -33.03
C ASP A 502 -12.19 41.63 -32.65
N ASP A 503 -11.76 41.68 -31.38
CA ASP A 503 -10.70 42.58 -30.94
C ASP A 503 -9.36 41.81 -30.80
N ASP A 504 -8.52 41.98 -31.82
CA ASP A 504 -7.12 41.49 -31.93
C ASP A 504 -6.14 42.11 -30.90
N ASN A 505 -6.63 42.70 -29.81
CA ASN A 505 -5.80 43.30 -28.76
C ASN A 505 -6.23 42.83 -27.37
N LEU A 506 -5.82 41.62 -26.99
CA LEU A 506 -5.62 41.31 -25.59
C LEU A 506 -4.13 41.07 -25.35
N ASP A 507 -3.49 42.02 -24.68
CA ASP A 507 -2.14 41.87 -24.14
C ASP A 507 -2.06 40.56 -23.36
N VAL A 508 -1.20 39.67 -23.86
CA VAL A 508 -0.90 38.38 -23.25
C VAL A 508 -0.17 38.64 -21.93
N VAL A 509 -0.90 38.79 -20.83
CA VAL A 509 -0.32 38.67 -19.50
C VAL A 509 0.00 37.20 -19.29
N VAL A 510 1.20 36.80 -19.74
CA VAL A 510 1.80 35.53 -19.38
C VAL A 510 2.03 35.57 -17.87
N VAL A 511 1.07 35.07 -17.08
CA VAL A 511 1.35 34.71 -15.68
C VAL A 511 2.22 33.45 -15.72
N ARG A 512 3.51 33.63 -16.03
CA ARG A 512 4.56 32.67 -15.68
C ARG A 512 4.53 32.61 -14.15
N ARG A 513 4.01 31.52 -13.58
CA ARG A 513 4.39 31.17 -12.21
C ARG A 513 5.87 30.80 -12.27
N PRO A 514 6.80 31.56 -11.68
CA PRO A 514 8.17 31.10 -11.58
C PRO A 514 8.15 29.90 -10.62
N HIS A 515 8.55 28.74 -11.14
CA HIS A 515 8.94 27.62 -10.30
C HIS A 515 10.22 28.02 -9.55
N ASN A 516 10.07 28.71 -8.42
CA ASN A 516 11.16 28.85 -7.46
C ASN A 516 11.25 27.56 -6.64
N LEU A 517 12.00 26.61 -7.20
CA LEU A 517 12.69 25.56 -6.45
C LEU A 517 13.75 26.23 -5.57
N LEU A 518 13.92 25.71 -4.34
CA LEU A 518 14.82 26.13 -3.25
C LEU A 518 14.18 27.07 -2.21
N VAL A 519 13.40 26.49 -1.29
CA VAL A 519 13.22 27.03 0.06
C VAL A 519 13.76 26.00 1.05
N THR A 520 14.71 26.43 1.87
CA THR A 520 15.35 25.68 2.96
C THR A 520 14.33 25.20 4.02
N PRO A 521 14.58 24.08 4.74
CA PRO A 521 13.56 23.36 5.52
C PRO A 521 13.24 23.98 6.89
N SER A 522 13.31 25.31 7.03
CA SER A 522 13.17 25.96 8.35
C SER A 522 12.59 27.38 8.27
N ALA A 523 11.48 27.59 7.56
CA ALA A 523 10.54 28.70 7.84
C ALA A 523 9.34 28.62 6.88
N GLN A 524 8.15 28.68 7.47
CA GLN A 524 6.87 29.08 6.87
C GLN A 524 6.35 28.32 5.63
N SER A 525 5.21 27.67 5.85
CA SER A 525 4.23 27.19 4.87
C SER A 525 4.19 28.05 3.58
N PRO A 526 4.18 27.45 2.38
CA PRO A 526 4.22 28.15 1.09
C PRO A 526 2.92 28.88 0.71
N TYR A 527 2.02 29.14 1.67
CA TYR A 527 0.76 29.84 1.45
C TYR A 527 0.84 31.29 1.95
N VAL A 528 1.34 32.19 1.09
CA VAL A 528 1.09 33.63 1.24
C VAL A 528 -0.27 33.93 0.60
N PHE A 529 -1.27 34.23 1.44
CA PHE A 529 -2.61 34.65 1.02
C PHE A 529 -2.63 36.16 0.78
N GLU A 530 -2.36 36.58 -0.46
CA GLU A 530 -2.60 37.96 -0.89
C GLU A 530 -4.09 38.14 -1.21
N HIS A 531 -4.71 39.16 -0.62
CA HIS A 531 -6.15 39.37 -0.52
C HIS A 531 -6.81 39.75 -1.86
N ALA A 532 -7.68 38.89 -2.40
CA ALA A 532 -8.85 39.28 -3.21
C ALA A 532 -9.82 38.09 -3.39
N ASP A 533 -11.07 38.32 -2.99
CA ASP A 533 -12.31 37.55 -3.18
C ASP A 533 -12.59 36.24 -2.37
N PRO A 534 -13.77 36.13 -1.73
CA PRO A 534 -14.08 35.08 -0.76
C PRO A 534 -14.66 33.86 -1.45
N LEU A 535 -13.80 32.94 -1.88
CA LEU A 535 -14.20 31.57 -2.21
C LEU A 535 -13.64 30.64 -1.13
N SER A 536 -14.55 30.11 -0.32
CA SER A 536 -14.32 29.19 0.79
C SER A 536 -13.56 27.94 0.34
N VAL A 537 -12.24 27.96 0.51
CA VAL A 537 -11.38 26.78 0.43
C VAL A 537 -11.16 26.28 1.85
N PHE A 538 -11.88 25.20 2.17
CA PHE A 538 -11.60 24.17 3.18
C PHE A 538 -10.73 24.61 4.36
N THR A 539 -11.35 25.23 5.36
CA THR A 539 -10.84 25.22 6.74
C THR A 539 -11.23 23.88 7.36
N PRO A 540 -10.31 23.06 7.89
CA PRO A 540 -10.72 21.99 8.79
C PRO A 540 -11.37 22.66 10.00
N ALA A 541 -12.61 22.26 10.32
CA ALA A 541 -13.29 22.73 11.53
C ALA A 541 -12.35 22.53 12.73
N GLY A 542 -12.25 23.57 13.56
CA GLY A 542 -11.44 23.58 14.77
C GLY A 542 -11.84 22.44 15.70
N ALA A 543 -10.87 21.96 16.48
CA ALA A 543 -10.97 20.82 17.37
C ALA A 543 -11.97 20.96 18.56
N ASP A 544 -12.87 21.95 18.52
CA ASP A 544 -13.92 22.19 19.52
C ASP A 544 -15.34 22.04 18.96
N GLU A 545 -15.50 21.76 17.65
CA GLU A 545 -16.76 21.25 17.10
C GLU A 545 -16.70 19.72 17.06
N ALA A 546 -17.36 19.09 18.03
CA ALA A 546 -17.67 17.66 17.97
C ALA A 546 -18.22 17.33 16.57
N PRO A 547 -17.79 16.22 15.94
CA PRO A 547 -18.27 15.88 14.61
C PRO A 547 -19.80 15.84 14.68
N HIS A 548 -20.45 16.78 13.99
CA HIS A 548 -21.89 16.73 13.81
C HIS A 548 -22.22 15.33 13.32
N GLY A 549 -23.01 14.61 14.12
CA GLY A 549 -23.14 13.17 14.04
C GLY A 549 -23.28 12.67 12.61
N HIS A 550 -22.51 11.62 12.30
CA HIS A 550 -22.95 10.68 11.30
C HIS A 550 -24.38 10.27 11.69
N GLU A 551 -25.40 10.84 11.04
CA GLU A 551 -26.76 10.35 11.19
C GLU A 551 -26.75 8.90 10.67
N GLU A 552 -26.80 7.95 11.61
CA GLU A 552 -26.48 6.50 11.52
C GLU A 552 -27.35 5.67 10.57
N GLY A 553 -27.98 6.26 9.55
CA GLY A 553 -29.02 5.58 8.76
C GLY A 553 -28.54 4.61 7.69
N GLY A 554 -27.25 4.61 7.29
CA GLY A 554 -26.87 3.99 6.01
C GLY A 554 -25.41 3.58 5.83
N ALA A 555 -24.65 3.51 6.91
CA ALA A 555 -23.32 2.92 6.85
C ALA A 555 -23.45 1.41 6.67
N LEU A 556 -22.91 0.88 5.57
CA LEU A 556 -22.90 -0.56 5.30
C LEU A 556 -21.55 -1.18 5.64
N THR A 557 -20.51 -0.35 5.73
CA THR A 557 -19.20 -0.73 6.26
C THR A 557 -19.10 -0.18 7.66
N VAL A 558 -19.12 -1.06 8.66
CA VAL A 558 -18.70 -0.70 10.02
C VAL A 558 -17.19 -0.54 9.96
N ASP A 559 -16.71 0.69 10.10
CA ASP A 559 -15.28 0.93 10.23
C ASP A 559 -14.76 0.12 11.42
N GLU A 560 -13.58 -0.47 11.27
CA GLU A 560 -12.98 -1.27 12.33
C GLU A 560 -12.64 -0.35 13.51
N GLU A 561 -13.57 -0.23 14.45
CA GLU A 561 -13.37 0.55 15.65
C GLU A 561 -12.36 -0.18 16.53
N ARG A 562 -11.19 0.44 16.74
CA ARG A 562 -10.26 -0.03 17.75
C ARG A 562 -10.91 0.19 19.10
N ALA A 563 -11.09 -0.88 19.87
CA ALA A 563 -11.53 -0.78 21.25
C ALA A 563 -10.59 0.16 22.02
N VAL A 564 -11.08 1.34 22.41
CA VAL A 564 -10.33 2.32 23.18
C VAL A 564 -10.52 2.01 24.66
N GLY A 565 -9.44 1.64 25.35
CA GLY A 565 -9.49 1.36 26.79
C GLY A 565 -8.53 0.25 27.23
N ARG A 566 -8.67 -0.17 28.49
CA ARG A 566 -7.90 -1.29 29.02
C ARG A 566 -8.44 -2.60 28.46
N VAL A 567 -7.53 -3.51 28.09
CA VAL A 567 -7.88 -4.88 27.70
C VAL A 567 -8.67 -5.54 28.82
N SER A 568 -9.81 -6.16 28.50
CA SER A 568 -10.67 -6.79 29.49
C SER A 568 -9.97 -8.01 30.11
N LYS A 569 -10.17 -8.21 31.42
CA LYS A 569 -9.64 -9.40 32.12
C LYS A 569 -10.13 -10.71 31.50
N ALA A 570 -11.31 -10.69 30.87
CA ALA A 570 -11.88 -11.84 30.18
C ALA A 570 -11.02 -12.29 29.00
N VAL A 571 -10.42 -11.37 28.23
CA VAL A 571 -9.52 -11.71 27.12
C VAL A 571 -8.29 -12.43 27.64
N VAL A 572 -7.65 -11.89 28.69
CA VAL A 572 -6.50 -12.55 29.34
C VAL A 572 -6.89 -13.93 29.88
N TRP A 573 -8.05 -14.03 30.52
CA TRP A 573 -8.54 -15.29 31.06
C TRP A 573 -8.81 -16.35 29.98
N SER A 574 -9.39 -15.95 28.84
CA SER A 574 -9.60 -16.87 27.70
C SER A 574 -8.28 -17.40 27.14
N TYR A 575 -7.23 -16.59 27.13
CA TYR A 575 -5.91 -17.01 26.67
C TYR A 575 -5.27 -17.99 27.65
N ILE A 576 -5.39 -17.73 28.95
CA ILE A 576 -4.94 -18.66 30.00
C ILE A 576 -5.67 -20.00 29.89
N GLN A 577 -6.99 -19.99 29.70
CA GLN A 577 -7.77 -21.22 29.51
C GLN A 577 -7.35 -21.98 28.26
N ALA A 578 -7.10 -21.29 27.13
CA ALA A 578 -6.67 -21.91 25.89
C ALA A 578 -5.28 -22.58 25.97
N ILE A 579 -4.38 -22.09 26.84
CA ILE A 579 -3.05 -22.69 27.08
C ILE A 579 -3.13 -23.96 27.97
N GLY A 580 -4.25 -24.19 28.65
CA GLY A 580 -4.41 -25.29 29.62
C GLY A 580 -4.69 -24.83 31.06
N GLY A 581 -5.00 -23.55 31.26
CA GLY A 581 -5.43 -22.99 32.55
C GLY A 581 -4.27 -22.54 33.44
N TRP A 582 -4.60 -22.28 34.71
CA TRP A 582 -3.64 -21.82 35.72
C TRP A 582 -2.45 -22.78 35.97
N PRO A 583 -2.62 -24.12 35.94
CA PRO A 583 -1.49 -25.03 36.13
C PRO A 583 -0.36 -24.81 35.12
N SER A 584 -0.68 -24.63 33.83
CA SER A 584 0.31 -24.37 32.79
C SER A 584 1.09 -23.07 33.05
N VAL A 585 0.39 -22.02 33.51
CA VAL A 585 1.01 -20.73 33.84
C VAL A 585 1.96 -20.86 35.04
N VAL A 586 1.54 -21.57 36.09
CA VAL A 586 2.38 -21.81 37.27
C VAL A 586 3.62 -22.63 36.89
N ILE A 587 3.49 -23.65 36.04
CA ILE A 587 4.63 -24.44 35.56
C ILE A 587 5.61 -23.55 34.77
N MET A 588 5.13 -22.71 33.86
CA MET A 588 5.99 -21.76 33.12
C MET A 588 6.71 -20.78 34.06
N LEU A 589 6.02 -20.24 35.07
CA LEU A 589 6.60 -19.33 36.04
C LEU A 589 7.66 -20.02 36.90
N LEU A 590 7.40 -21.24 37.36
CA LEU A 590 8.36 -22.04 38.13
C LEU A 590 9.59 -22.42 37.29
N ALA A 591 9.42 -22.84 36.04
CA ALA A 591 10.53 -23.15 35.13
C ALA A 591 11.40 -21.92 34.84
N THR A 592 10.76 -20.75 34.67
CA THR A 592 11.48 -19.48 34.49
C THR A 592 12.24 -19.08 35.75
N ALA A 593 11.60 -19.15 36.92
CA ALA A 593 12.24 -18.83 38.20
C ALA A 593 13.42 -19.77 38.51
N ALA A 594 13.27 -21.07 38.22
CA ALA A 594 14.35 -22.05 38.38
C ALA A 594 15.54 -21.73 37.47
N THR A 595 15.29 -21.38 36.21
CA THR A 595 16.35 -21.01 35.25
C THR A 595 17.12 -19.77 35.71
N GLU A 596 16.42 -18.73 36.17
CA GLU A 596 17.05 -17.52 36.71
C GLU A 596 17.81 -17.78 38.01
N ALA A 597 17.29 -18.64 38.89
CA ALA A 597 17.99 -19.03 40.12
C ALA A 597 19.33 -19.74 39.83
N ILE A 598 19.37 -20.63 38.84
CA ILE A 598 20.62 -21.30 38.43
C ILE A 598 21.60 -20.28 37.85
N ARG A 599 21.12 -19.36 37.01
CA ARG A 599 21.93 -18.28 36.41
C ARG A 599 22.56 -17.39 37.48
N LEU A 600 21.78 -16.92 38.45
CA LEU A 600 22.27 -16.11 39.56
C LEU A 600 23.29 -16.86 40.43
N ASN A 601 23.07 -18.15 40.69
CA ASN A 601 24.01 -18.98 41.44
C ASN A 601 25.37 -19.12 40.72
N ALA A 602 25.38 -19.21 39.38
CA ALA A 602 26.62 -19.23 38.61
C ALA A 602 27.43 -17.93 38.77
N ASP A 603 26.76 -16.77 38.74
CA ASP A 603 27.41 -15.46 38.93
C ASP A 603 27.93 -15.25 40.36
N VAL A 604 27.15 -15.67 41.36
CA VAL A 604 27.57 -15.64 42.77
C VAL A 604 28.77 -16.54 43.01
N TRP A 605 28.78 -17.75 42.43
CA TRP A 605 29.92 -18.67 42.51
C TRP A 605 31.19 -18.06 41.91
N LEU A 606 31.08 -17.46 40.72
CA LEU A 606 32.19 -16.79 40.05
C LEU A 606 32.75 -15.62 40.87
N THR A 607 31.88 -14.88 41.55
CA THR A 607 32.27 -13.79 42.48
C THR A 607 33.00 -14.34 43.71
N GLY A 608 32.51 -15.45 44.28
CA GLY A 608 33.14 -16.11 45.42
C GLY A 608 34.54 -16.63 45.10
N TRP A 609 34.68 -17.32 43.96
CA TRP A 609 35.98 -17.83 43.48
C TRP A 609 36.99 -16.69 43.28
N THR A 610 36.60 -15.62 42.61
CA THR A 610 37.49 -14.49 42.33
C THR A 610 37.93 -13.76 43.61
N ASN A 611 37.06 -13.62 44.61
CA ASN A 611 37.43 -13.05 45.92
C ASN A 611 38.41 -13.93 46.72
N GLN A 612 38.25 -15.26 46.66
CA GLN A 612 39.19 -16.20 47.29
C GLN A 612 40.56 -16.15 46.63
N SER A 613 40.63 -16.05 45.29
CA SER A 613 41.90 -15.92 44.56
C SER A 613 42.68 -14.66 44.95
N ASN A 614 41.99 -13.51 45.10
CA ASN A 614 42.59 -12.26 45.56
C ASN A 614 43.14 -12.37 47.00
N SER A 615 42.49 -13.16 47.85
CA SER A 615 42.87 -13.33 49.27
C SER A 615 44.00 -14.37 49.45
N ALA A 616 44.06 -15.37 48.57
CA ALA A 616 45.00 -16.48 48.62
C ALA A 616 46.36 -16.20 47.93
N ALA A 617 46.42 -15.20 47.05
CA ALA A 617 47.62 -14.81 46.31
C ALA A 617 48.83 -14.42 47.19
N ALA A 618 48.61 -14.20 48.50
CA ALA A 618 49.67 -13.81 49.44
C ALA A 618 50.47 -14.98 50.06
N LEU A 619 50.03 -16.25 49.95
CA LEU A 619 50.52 -17.32 50.86
C LEU A 619 50.60 -18.77 50.30
N ARG A 620 50.41 -19.04 49.00
CA ARG A 620 50.32 -20.44 48.47
C ARG A 620 51.31 -20.79 47.36
N THR A 621 51.61 -22.09 47.22
CA THR A 621 52.44 -22.68 46.16
C THR A 621 51.66 -22.84 44.85
N ALA A 622 52.33 -22.67 43.71
CA ALA A 622 51.71 -22.66 42.38
C ALA A 622 50.90 -23.92 42.01
N ASP A 623 51.22 -25.08 42.59
CA ASP A 623 50.50 -26.34 42.34
C ASP A 623 49.17 -26.43 43.10
N ALA A 624 49.09 -25.88 44.32
CA ALA A 624 47.85 -25.80 45.08
C ALA A 624 46.86 -24.81 44.44
N GLU A 625 47.39 -23.74 43.84
CA GLU A 625 46.61 -22.71 43.15
C GLU A 625 46.00 -23.23 41.82
N LYS A 626 46.74 -24.06 41.07
CA LYS A 626 46.23 -24.76 39.89
C LYS A 626 45.13 -25.77 40.21
N ALA A 627 45.25 -26.51 41.32
CA ALA A 627 44.24 -27.48 41.75
C ALA A 627 42.91 -26.80 42.13
N ASP A 628 42.98 -25.69 42.90
CA ASP A 628 41.81 -24.89 43.27
C ASP A 628 41.17 -24.21 42.05
N SER A 629 41.97 -23.70 41.10
CA SER A 629 41.45 -23.12 39.85
C SER A 629 40.72 -24.16 38.99
N ASN A 630 41.24 -25.39 38.90
CA ASN A 630 40.59 -26.47 38.15
C ASN A 630 39.24 -26.82 38.78
N TYR A 631 39.18 -27.01 40.09
CA TYR A 631 37.93 -27.32 40.81
C TYR A 631 36.86 -26.24 40.60
N ASN A 632 37.22 -24.97 40.85
CA ASN A 632 36.28 -23.86 40.72
C ASN A 632 35.78 -23.65 39.28
N MET A 633 36.66 -23.84 38.29
CA MET A 633 36.27 -23.79 36.88
C MET A 633 35.30 -24.93 36.51
N THR A 634 35.48 -26.11 37.10
CA THR A 634 34.60 -27.26 36.84
C THR A 634 33.21 -27.02 37.40
N VAL A 635 33.10 -26.50 38.63
CA VAL A 635 31.80 -26.15 39.25
C VAL A 635 31.09 -25.04 38.47
N TYR A 636 31.81 -24.00 38.06
CA TYR A 636 31.23 -22.94 37.22
C TYR A 636 30.71 -23.50 35.89
N SER A 637 31.50 -24.33 35.20
CA SER A 637 31.08 -24.96 33.95
C SER A 637 29.84 -25.85 34.11
N ALA A 638 29.70 -26.55 35.25
CA ALA A 638 28.53 -27.37 35.54
C ALA A 638 27.26 -26.55 35.78
N LEU A 639 27.35 -25.45 36.55
CA LEU A 639 26.22 -24.53 36.79
C LEU A 639 25.73 -23.89 35.48
N VAL A 640 26.67 -23.56 34.60
CA VAL A 640 26.38 -23.01 33.27
C VAL A 640 25.68 -24.03 32.38
N LEU A 641 26.18 -25.27 32.33
CA LEU A 641 25.55 -26.34 31.57
C LEU A 641 24.14 -26.64 32.10
N ALA A 642 23.96 -26.59 33.43
CA ALA A 642 22.64 -26.70 34.06
C ALA A 642 21.70 -25.55 33.65
N THR A 643 22.22 -24.33 33.50
CA THR A 643 21.44 -23.19 32.99
C THR A 643 20.97 -23.45 31.56
N CYS A 644 21.83 -24.03 30.71
CA CYS A 644 21.49 -24.37 29.33
C CYS A 644 20.42 -25.47 29.27
N ALA A 645 20.53 -26.50 30.10
CA ALA A 645 19.50 -27.54 30.21
C ALA A 645 18.17 -26.96 30.72
N ALA A 646 18.21 -26.07 31.71
CA ALA A 646 17.03 -25.39 32.23
C ALA A 646 16.34 -24.50 31.17
N THR A 647 17.11 -23.80 30.32
CA THR A 647 16.53 -23.04 29.20
C THR A 647 15.80 -23.93 28.19
N VAL A 648 16.28 -25.16 27.94
CA VAL A 648 15.55 -26.10 27.07
C VAL A 648 14.20 -26.47 27.66
N VAL A 649 14.14 -26.69 28.98
CA VAL A 649 12.89 -26.99 29.71
C VAL A 649 11.96 -25.77 29.80
N GLN A 650 12.51 -24.56 29.85
CA GLN A 650 11.73 -23.33 29.90
C GLN A 650 10.99 -23.06 28.58
N PHE A 651 11.63 -23.35 27.45
CA PHE A 651 11.12 -23.02 26.11
C PHE A 651 10.51 -24.21 25.35
N GLY A 652 10.72 -25.44 25.81
CA GLY A 652 10.17 -26.68 25.22
C GLY A 652 8.96 -27.19 25.98
#